data_AF-A0A934GKR6-F1
#
_entry.id   AF-A0A934GKR6-F1
#
_cell.length_a   1.000
_cell.length_b   1.000
_cell.length_c   1.000
_cell.angle_alpha   90.00
_cell.angle_beta   90.00
_cell.angle_gamma   90.00
#
_symmetry.space_group_name_H-M   'P 1'
#
loop_
_entity.id
_entity.type
_entity.pdbx_description
1 polymer ?
#
loop_
_entity_poly.entity_id
_entity_poly.type
_entity_poly.pdbx_seq_one_letter_code
_entity_poly.pdbx_strand_id
1 'polypeptide(L)'
;MAENNPSDQLRERLPIKLIMPKQGTERRVPGGGAPPQPFREVDAKYRKRLSNQLGAIREAILPQLKLTKSAPVRVKVMAKAAAKSHRPEKLFSDQSCPIISAGQLGELFIKATPEGLDRLTQMIESNTSEQIIKEISCIESIEPVTPTLRRRGMNAEDILRRSPRRRDRFVTRIRLFDYGADDDHLALVANFEAVCVERGIRLDQRGYSARSFVYAADCNTVADVEALSRIIGVRTISNMPLIRMIRPRMMNQQALPPMPSRDTSDADVPVVVVVDSGISKNIPALDSWVMGRICDVAAPYDQNTDHGTFVAGLICWGGVLNPTLAGVDDSPCAVFDLQVIPNDDPARGETSALLEHELLASLESALRLHANKYKVWNFSLGTDSICSMDEFSEMAEELDNLQEKYQVSFVISAGNYATPPLLDFPRTLTQLDSGRITSPADSVLGITVGSVSHVGYKANGPKQHQPSAFSRHGAGPNHIIKPDLVHYGGSCSTDAVHVHGIRSVTGAGLVEDLGTSFATPLVSRTLAQIYHQITPTPTPVLARALLTHHARDPRSGTRVPDGEENFLGFGLPAGLPYCLECTPHTATLVFDDTLRPGYFLEWDNFPYPASLKRDGKYFGEIWMTLAFAPARGSRWGTEYCETHIEAHLGVYRDRVSRDTGEIKQVFTGLVPPEHRNPGQLYESYQVEKLRKWAPVRTYHGRLNDSGERGNRWRLMLRLLTRHGIEKEEAAFKPQPFSLIITIADPESKAPVYDEVAQIVRNRFQAQNLAVRARTQVRGKA
;
A
#
# COMPACT_ATOMS: atom_id res chain seq x y z
N MET A 1 11.26 7.62 -32.21
CA MET A 1 12.12 6.77 -33.07
C MET A 1 13.50 7.38 -33.04
N ALA A 2 14.43 6.74 -32.34
CA ALA A 2 15.85 6.95 -32.48
C ALA A 2 16.42 5.54 -32.66
N GLU A 3 17.01 5.29 -33.82
CA GLU A 3 17.60 4.01 -34.20
C GLU A 3 18.78 3.70 -33.26
N ASN A 4 18.79 2.49 -32.69
CA ASN A 4 19.90 1.98 -31.91
C ASN A 4 21.10 1.74 -32.84
N ASN A 5 22.06 2.65 -32.80
CA ASN A 5 23.33 2.50 -33.49
C ASN A 5 24.22 1.53 -32.68
N PRO A 6 24.77 0.43 -33.25
CA PRO A 6 25.52 -0.59 -32.49
C PRO A 6 26.93 -0.17 -32.02
N SER A 7 27.29 1.11 -32.08
CA SER A 7 28.65 1.61 -31.84
C SER A 7 28.90 2.25 -30.46
N ASP A 8 27.95 2.19 -29.53
CA ASP A 8 28.11 2.76 -28.17
C ASP A 8 28.86 1.80 -27.22
N GLN A 9 30.14 1.55 -27.52
CA GLN A 9 31.08 0.91 -26.60
C GLN A 9 31.47 1.90 -25.48
N LEU A 10 31.29 1.49 -24.22
CA LEU A 10 31.75 2.15 -22.98
C LEU A 10 31.12 3.52 -22.65
N ARG A 11 29.80 3.58 -22.39
CA ARG A 11 29.27 4.67 -21.55
C ARG A 11 29.80 4.50 -20.13
N GLU A 12 30.55 5.49 -19.66
CA GLU A 12 30.95 5.59 -18.25
C GLU A 12 29.68 5.59 -17.38
N ARG A 13 29.61 4.65 -16.41
CA ARG A 13 28.44 4.55 -15.53
C ARG A 13 28.36 5.82 -14.68
N LEU A 14 27.25 6.54 -14.77
CA LEU A 14 27.00 7.73 -13.97
C LEU A 14 26.13 7.36 -12.75
N PRO A 15 26.73 7.06 -11.58
CA PRO A 15 26.00 6.55 -10.43
C PRO A 15 25.11 7.60 -9.76
N ILE A 16 23.97 7.14 -9.26
CA ILE A 16 23.14 7.87 -8.29
C ILE A 16 23.97 8.27 -7.08
N LYS A 17 23.77 9.49 -6.55
CA LYS A 17 24.45 9.96 -5.33
C LYS A 17 23.59 9.69 -4.10
N LEU A 18 24.12 8.90 -3.17
CA LEU A 18 23.55 8.72 -1.84
C LEU A 18 24.09 9.80 -0.90
N ILE A 19 23.20 10.65 -0.40
CA ILE A 19 23.51 11.61 0.65
C ILE A 19 23.48 10.87 1.98
N MET A 20 24.56 10.96 2.75
CA MET A 20 24.65 10.26 4.04
C MET A 20 23.60 10.81 5.03
N PRO A 21 23.22 10.06 6.07
CA PRO A 21 22.30 10.55 7.10
C PRO A 21 22.83 11.80 7.83
N LYS A 22 21.92 12.54 8.48
CA LYS A 22 22.21 13.72 9.33
C LYS A 22 22.90 14.88 8.60
N GLN A 23 22.71 14.98 7.28
CA GLN A 23 23.21 16.11 6.49
C GLN A 23 22.22 17.28 6.41
N GLY A 24 20.97 17.07 6.83
CA GLY A 24 19.97 18.12 6.97
C GLY A 24 20.02 18.79 8.35
N THR A 25 19.67 20.07 8.42
CA THR A 25 19.52 20.79 9.70
C THR A 25 18.15 20.47 10.29
N GLU A 26 18.13 19.95 11.51
CA GLU A 26 16.90 19.72 12.25
C GLU A 26 16.37 21.03 12.85
N ARG A 27 15.09 21.33 12.63
CA ARG A 27 14.43 22.52 13.18
C ARG A 27 13.11 22.17 13.85
N ARG A 28 12.81 22.83 14.96
CA ARG A 28 11.54 22.65 15.68
C ARG A 28 10.39 23.23 14.87
N VAL A 29 9.29 22.49 14.81
CA VAL A 29 8.03 22.97 14.23
C VAL A 29 7.44 24.03 15.17
N PRO A 30 7.21 25.28 14.70
CA PRO A 30 6.58 26.32 15.52
C PRO A 30 5.12 25.98 15.80
N GLY A 31 4.67 26.23 17.04
CA GLY A 31 3.26 26.07 17.41
C GLY A 31 2.42 27.17 16.77
N GLY A 32 1.36 26.80 16.06
CA GLY A 32 0.45 27.74 15.43
C GLY A 32 -0.85 27.07 15.00
N GLY A 33 -1.97 27.74 15.25
CA GLY A 33 -3.30 27.32 14.84
C GLY A 33 -4.25 28.50 14.92
N ALA A 34 -5.21 28.57 14.00
CA ALA A 34 -6.27 29.57 14.09
C ALA A 34 -7.14 29.29 15.34
N PRO A 35 -7.78 30.32 15.91
CA PRO A 35 -8.69 30.16 17.05
C PRO A 35 -9.79 29.12 16.74
N PRO A 36 -10.29 28.39 17.76
CA PRO A 36 -11.32 27.38 17.55
C PRO A 36 -12.63 28.02 17.07
N GLN A 37 -13.01 27.78 15.81
CA GLN A 37 -14.31 28.19 15.26
C GLN A 37 -15.28 26.99 15.16
N PRO A 38 -16.53 27.12 15.63
CA PRO A 38 -17.55 26.08 15.49
C PRO A 38 -17.99 25.83 14.03
N PHE A 39 -18.39 24.59 13.73
CA PHE A 39 -18.90 24.18 12.41
C PHE A 39 -20.40 24.38 12.24
N ARG A 40 -21.12 24.53 13.35
CA ARG A 40 -22.56 24.81 13.44
C ARG A 40 -22.85 25.54 14.75
N GLU A 41 -24.04 26.12 14.83
CA GLU A 41 -24.56 26.66 16.08
C GLU A 41 -24.83 25.52 17.09
N VAL A 42 -24.43 25.73 18.35
CA VAL A 42 -24.61 24.78 19.46
C VAL A 42 -25.61 25.36 20.45
N ASP A 43 -26.89 25.31 20.08
CA ASP A 43 -28.00 25.80 20.87
C ASP A 43 -28.47 24.80 21.94
N ALA A 44 -29.40 25.23 22.80
CA ALA A 44 -29.96 24.39 23.86
C ALA A 44 -30.70 23.15 23.31
N LYS A 45 -31.33 23.27 22.14
CA LYS A 45 -32.07 22.16 21.49
C LYS A 45 -31.10 21.07 21.04
N TYR A 46 -29.99 21.44 20.43
CA TYR A 46 -28.97 20.54 19.94
C TYR A 46 -28.22 19.85 21.08
N ARG A 47 -27.87 20.59 22.15
CA ARG A 47 -27.31 20.00 23.39
C ARG A 47 -28.27 18.97 24.00
N LYS A 48 -29.55 19.32 24.14
CA LYS A 48 -30.58 18.41 24.66
C LYS A 48 -30.74 17.15 23.79
N ARG A 49 -30.63 17.30 22.45
CA ARG A 49 -30.66 16.16 21.52
C ARG A 49 -29.51 15.18 21.78
N LEU A 50 -28.28 15.67 21.94
CA LEU A 50 -27.12 14.83 22.24
C LEU A 50 -27.21 14.19 23.63
N SER A 51 -27.64 14.95 24.65
CA SER A 51 -27.88 14.43 26.00
C SER A 51 -28.92 13.31 26.01
N ASN A 52 -30.04 13.46 25.29
CA ASN A 52 -31.03 12.39 25.12
C ASN A 52 -30.45 11.13 24.46
N GLN A 53 -29.55 11.28 23.47
CA GLN A 53 -28.86 10.13 22.86
C GLN A 53 -27.98 9.40 23.88
N LEU A 54 -27.22 10.13 24.70
CA LEU A 54 -26.40 9.56 25.77
C LEU A 54 -27.24 8.84 26.82
N GLY A 55 -28.37 9.42 27.23
CA GLY A 55 -29.31 8.78 28.15
C GLY A 55 -29.84 7.45 27.61
N ALA A 56 -30.26 7.41 26.34
CA ALA A 56 -30.72 6.17 25.70
C ALA A 56 -29.60 5.11 25.60
N ILE A 57 -28.36 5.53 25.32
CA ILE A 57 -27.21 4.64 25.26
C ILE A 57 -26.92 4.04 26.63
N ARG A 58 -26.92 4.87 27.69
CA ARG A 58 -26.68 4.45 29.07
C ARG A 58 -27.63 3.31 29.46
N GLU A 59 -28.93 3.49 29.24
CA GLU A 59 -29.94 2.46 29.51
C GLU A 59 -29.72 1.19 28.68
N ALA A 60 -29.30 1.32 27.42
CA ALA A 60 -29.08 0.17 26.54
C ALA A 60 -27.85 -0.67 26.94
N ILE A 61 -26.77 -0.05 27.44
CA ILE A 61 -25.51 -0.76 27.73
C ILE A 61 -25.34 -1.15 29.20
N LEU A 62 -26.05 -0.50 30.12
CA LEU A 62 -25.97 -0.71 31.58
C LEU A 62 -25.99 -2.18 32.02
N PRO A 63 -26.88 -3.05 31.50
CA PRO A 63 -26.92 -4.46 31.91
C PRO A 63 -25.63 -5.21 31.56
N GLN A 64 -25.02 -4.87 30.43
CA GLN A 64 -23.87 -5.55 29.87
C GLN A 64 -22.54 -5.01 30.42
N LEU A 65 -22.50 -3.75 30.86
CA LEU A 65 -21.34 -3.14 31.55
C LEU A 65 -20.96 -3.88 32.84
N LYS A 66 -21.90 -4.61 33.47
CA LYS A 66 -21.60 -5.47 34.62
C LYS A 66 -20.60 -6.59 34.29
N LEU A 67 -20.53 -6.99 33.01
CA LEU A 67 -19.65 -8.07 32.54
C LEU A 67 -18.33 -7.54 31.99
N THR A 68 -18.35 -6.40 31.29
CA THR A 68 -17.19 -5.89 30.52
C THR A 68 -16.57 -4.61 31.06
N LYS A 69 -17.12 -4.02 32.13
CA LYS A 69 -16.75 -2.72 32.74
C LYS A 69 -16.98 -1.49 31.86
N SER A 70 -16.77 -1.62 30.56
CA SER A 70 -16.95 -0.57 29.56
C SER A 70 -17.55 -1.12 28.26
N ALA A 71 -18.02 -0.21 27.40
CA ALA A 71 -18.59 -0.54 26.11
C ALA A 71 -18.15 0.46 25.03
N PRO A 72 -17.92 0.01 23.78
CA PRO A 72 -17.66 0.90 22.66
C PRO A 72 -18.98 1.56 22.22
N VAL A 73 -18.93 2.88 22.06
CA VAL A 73 -20.03 3.69 21.54
C VAL A 73 -19.56 4.40 20.28
N ARG A 74 -20.39 4.42 19.25
CA ARG A 74 -20.07 5.09 17.99
C ARG A 74 -20.40 6.57 18.07
N VAL A 75 -19.51 7.40 17.53
CA VAL A 75 -19.73 8.82 17.30
C VAL A 75 -19.55 9.11 15.81
N LYS A 76 -20.55 9.72 15.19
CA LYS A 76 -20.41 10.27 13.83
C LYS A 76 -20.05 11.75 13.90
N VAL A 77 -19.09 12.15 13.09
CA VAL A 77 -18.54 13.50 12.98
C VAL A 77 -18.85 14.02 11.59
N MET A 78 -19.16 15.32 11.48
CA MET A 78 -19.40 15.97 10.20
C MET A 78 -18.23 15.78 9.25
N ALA A 79 -18.50 15.55 7.96
CA ALA A 79 -17.46 15.44 6.93
C ALA A 79 -16.50 16.65 6.90
N LYS A 80 -17.02 17.88 7.12
CA LYS A 80 -16.19 19.10 7.20
C LYS A 80 -15.28 19.17 8.44
N ALA A 81 -15.60 18.41 9.47
CA ALA A 81 -14.88 18.32 10.74
C ALA A 81 -14.13 16.98 10.89
N ALA A 82 -14.03 16.16 9.84
CA ALA A 82 -13.34 14.87 9.87
C ALA A 82 -11.81 14.99 10.00
N ALA A 83 -11.27 16.22 9.91
CA ALA A 83 -9.83 16.46 10.02
C ALA A 83 -9.30 16.20 11.44
N LYS A 84 -8.03 15.76 11.58
CA LYS A 84 -7.40 15.51 12.89
C LYS A 84 -7.48 16.73 13.81
N SER A 85 -7.25 17.94 13.27
CA SER A 85 -7.28 19.21 14.02
C SER A 85 -8.67 19.61 14.55
N HIS A 86 -9.72 18.89 14.15
CA HIS A 86 -11.11 19.08 14.55
C HIS A 86 -11.65 17.93 15.38
N ARG A 87 -10.85 16.88 15.62
CA ARG A 87 -11.23 15.74 16.45
C ARG A 87 -11.55 16.23 17.87
N PRO A 88 -12.70 15.82 18.44
CA PRO A 88 -13.16 16.28 19.75
C PRO A 88 -12.43 15.60 20.93
N GLU A 89 -11.11 15.80 21.02
CA GLU A 89 -10.24 15.15 22.03
C GLU A 89 -10.41 15.69 23.45
N LYS A 90 -10.92 16.93 23.64
CA LYS A 90 -11.21 17.46 24.98
C LYS A 90 -12.55 16.97 25.49
N LEU A 91 -13.54 16.87 24.61
CA LEU A 91 -14.87 16.36 24.90
C LEU A 91 -14.85 14.84 25.11
N PHE A 92 -14.08 14.10 24.32
CA PHE A 92 -13.84 12.66 24.47
C PHE A 92 -12.44 12.39 25.04
N SER A 93 -12.27 12.74 26.32
CA SER A 93 -11.02 12.61 27.05
C SER A 93 -11.06 11.47 28.06
N ASP A 94 -9.93 11.18 28.71
CA ASP A 94 -9.85 10.20 29.81
C ASP A 94 -10.76 10.57 31.00
N GLN A 95 -11.14 11.85 31.11
CA GLN A 95 -12.09 12.34 32.11
C GLN A 95 -13.54 12.10 31.70
N SER A 96 -13.85 11.73 30.46
CA SER A 96 -15.21 11.48 30.00
C SER A 96 -15.29 10.09 29.37
N CYS A 97 -15.36 10.03 28.05
CA CYS A 97 -15.35 8.81 27.26
C CYS A 97 -14.23 8.93 26.22
N PRO A 98 -13.04 8.36 26.45
CA PRO A 98 -11.90 8.54 25.56
C PRO A 98 -12.12 7.84 24.21
N ILE A 99 -11.55 8.41 23.14
CA ILE A 99 -11.56 7.80 21.81
C ILE A 99 -10.61 6.60 21.80
N ILE A 100 -11.14 5.43 21.48
CA ILE A 100 -10.41 4.15 21.47
C ILE A 100 -10.04 3.68 20.07
N SER A 101 -10.87 3.99 19.08
CA SER A 101 -10.72 3.46 17.72
C SER A 101 -11.46 4.34 16.72
N ALA A 102 -11.24 4.13 15.43
CA ALA A 102 -11.98 4.80 14.34
C ALA A 102 -12.43 3.77 13.29
N GLY A 103 -13.39 4.18 12.46
CA GLY A 103 -13.95 3.37 11.37
C GLY A 103 -13.81 4.07 10.03
N GLN A 104 -14.96 4.29 9.39
CA GLN A 104 -15.08 5.16 8.21
C GLN A 104 -14.59 6.58 8.49
N LEU A 105 -14.31 7.35 7.43
CA LEU A 105 -13.97 8.76 7.56
C LEU A 105 -15.11 9.50 8.30
N GLY A 106 -14.79 10.11 9.46
CA GLY A 106 -15.77 10.75 10.33
C GLY A 106 -16.47 9.83 11.32
N GLU A 107 -16.10 8.55 11.41
CA GLU A 107 -16.61 7.61 12.40
C GLU A 107 -15.56 7.34 13.48
N LEU A 108 -15.91 7.67 14.72
CA LEU A 108 -15.08 7.44 15.91
C LEU A 108 -15.78 6.46 16.84
N PHE A 109 -15.01 5.73 17.64
CA PHE A 109 -15.53 4.92 18.74
C PHE A 109 -14.92 5.40 20.05
N ILE A 110 -15.77 5.60 21.04
CA ILE A 110 -15.40 6.03 22.39
C ILE A 110 -15.64 4.90 23.39
N LYS A 111 -14.82 4.86 24.43
CA LYS A 111 -15.02 3.97 25.59
C LYS A 111 -16.04 4.61 26.52
N ALA A 112 -17.19 3.96 26.67
CA ALA A 112 -18.24 4.38 27.59
C ALA A 112 -18.17 3.58 28.90
N THR A 113 -18.15 4.30 30.02
CA THR A 113 -18.43 3.81 31.37
C THR A 113 -19.60 4.59 31.95
N PRO A 114 -20.27 4.11 33.02
CA PRO A 114 -21.37 4.85 33.62
C PRO A 114 -20.95 6.27 34.04
N GLU A 115 -19.81 6.40 34.72
CA GLU A 115 -19.29 7.69 35.18
C GLU A 115 -18.80 8.54 34.01
N GLY A 116 -18.23 7.92 32.97
CA GLY A 116 -17.77 8.61 31.77
C GLY A 116 -18.92 9.25 30.99
N LEU A 117 -20.03 8.51 30.84
CA LEU A 117 -21.25 9.01 30.18
C LEU A 117 -21.91 10.15 30.99
N ASP A 118 -21.93 10.04 32.32
CA ASP A 118 -22.47 11.08 33.19
C ASP A 118 -21.64 12.38 33.05
N ARG A 119 -20.30 12.27 33.04
CA ARG A 119 -19.39 13.41 32.82
C ARG A 119 -19.51 13.99 31.42
N LEU A 120 -19.59 13.15 30.38
CA LEU A 120 -19.80 13.60 29.00
C LEU A 120 -21.11 14.36 28.86
N THR A 121 -22.19 13.87 29.48
CA THR A 121 -23.50 14.54 29.49
C THR A 121 -23.40 15.92 30.15
N GLN A 122 -22.76 16.02 31.31
CA GLN A 122 -22.53 17.29 32.00
C GLN A 122 -21.73 18.28 31.13
N MET A 123 -20.68 17.81 30.44
CA MET A 123 -19.89 18.65 29.52
C MET A 123 -20.73 19.16 28.36
N ILE A 124 -21.56 18.32 27.76
CA ILE A 124 -22.45 18.68 26.65
C ILE A 124 -23.54 19.67 27.10
N GLU A 125 -24.04 19.58 28.33
CA GLU A 125 -25.11 20.46 28.79
C GLU A 125 -24.62 21.82 29.29
N SER A 126 -23.49 21.84 30.03
CA SER A 126 -23.10 23.01 30.83
C SER A 126 -21.84 23.73 30.35
N ASN A 127 -20.95 23.08 29.58
CA ASN A 127 -19.68 23.69 29.21
C ASN A 127 -19.82 24.63 28.00
N THR A 128 -19.48 25.90 28.22
CA THR A 128 -19.59 27.00 27.24
C THR A 128 -18.24 27.54 26.76
N SER A 129 -17.12 26.85 27.06
CA SER A 129 -15.82 27.25 26.53
C SER A 129 -15.79 27.13 24.99
N GLU A 130 -15.11 28.06 24.32
CA GLU A 130 -15.03 28.08 22.84
C GLU A 130 -14.55 26.75 22.26
N GLN A 131 -13.58 26.10 22.92
CA GLN A 131 -13.06 24.80 22.51
C GLN A 131 -14.13 23.71 22.59
N ILE A 132 -14.87 23.60 23.70
CA ILE A 132 -15.90 22.57 23.85
C ILE A 132 -17.10 22.85 22.93
N ILE A 133 -17.47 24.12 22.73
CA ILE A 133 -18.50 24.49 21.74
C ILE A 133 -18.07 24.04 20.34
N LYS A 134 -16.82 24.30 19.94
CA LYS A 134 -16.28 23.81 18.66
C LYS A 134 -16.38 22.29 18.58
N GLU A 135 -15.93 21.56 19.59
CA GLU A 135 -15.91 20.10 19.57
C GLU A 135 -17.32 19.48 19.55
N ILE A 136 -18.26 20.04 20.31
CA ILE A 136 -19.68 19.66 20.26
C ILE A 136 -20.24 19.92 18.86
N SER A 137 -19.89 21.04 18.24
CA SER A 137 -20.38 21.40 16.89
C SER A 137 -19.96 20.41 15.79
N CYS A 138 -18.89 19.63 16.02
CA CYS A 138 -18.41 18.61 15.10
C CYS A 138 -19.31 17.36 15.08
N ILE A 139 -20.08 17.10 16.14
CA ILE A 139 -20.82 15.85 16.31
C ILE A 139 -22.06 15.83 15.41
N GLU A 140 -22.31 14.71 14.75
CA GLU A 140 -23.55 14.47 14.03
C GLU A 140 -24.54 13.69 14.90
N SER A 141 -24.06 12.56 15.44
CA SER A 141 -24.80 11.67 16.33
C SER A 141 -23.87 10.86 17.23
N ILE A 142 -24.40 10.43 18.37
CA ILE A 142 -23.80 9.42 19.24
C ILE A 142 -24.77 8.23 19.26
N GLU A 143 -24.25 7.03 18.96
CA GLU A 143 -25.06 5.85 18.66
C GLU A 143 -24.48 4.59 19.31
N PRO A 144 -25.30 3.63 19.78
CA PRO A 144 -24.81 2.35 20.25
C PRO A 144 -24.26 1.51 19.09
N VAL A 145 -23.25 0.67 19.37
CA VAL A 145 -22.78 -0.34 18.42
C VAL A 145 -23.76 -1.51 18.41
N THR A 146 -24.59 -1.61 17.37
CA THR A 146 -25.64 -2.62 17.26
C THR A 146 -25.14 -3.92 16.63
N PRO A 147 -25.82 -5.06 16.84
CA PRO A 147 -25.51 -6.32 16.14
C PRO A 147 -25.51 -6.18 14.60
N THR A 148 -26.42 -5.38 14.05
CA THR A 148 -26.48 -5.10 12.61
C THR A 148 -25.23 -4.34 12.13
N LEU A 149 -24.73 -3.39 12.93
CA LEU A 149 -23.49 -2.68 12.62
C LEU A 149 -22.27 -3.62 12.62
N ARG A 150 -22.16 -4.51 13.61
CA ARG A 150 -21.08 -5.52 13.68
C ARG A 150 -21.07 -6.46 12.48
N ARG A 151 -22.24 -6.75 11.91
CA ARG A 151 -22.39 -7.55 10.68
C ARG A 151 -22.31 -6.72 9.39
N ARG A 152 -21.96 -5.43 9.47
CA ARG A 152 -21.93 -4.48 8.35
C ARG A 152 -23.24 -4.48 7.53
N GLY A 153 -24.37 -4.58 8.21
CA GLY A 153 -25.71 -4.62 7.60
C GLY A 153 -26.14 -5.98 7.05
N MET A 154 -25.28 -7.01 7.07
CA MET A 154 -25.66 -8.35 6.61
C MET A 154 -26.50 -9.10 7.65
N ASN A 155 -27.37 -9.99 7.17
CA ASN A 155 -28.07 -10.94 8.03
C ASN A 155 -27.11 -12.04 8.48
N ALA A 156 -27.35 -12.59 9.68
CA ALA A 156 -26.55 -13.68 10.23
C ALA A 156 -26.56 -14.92 9.32
N GLU A 157 -27.70 -15.21 8.68
CA GLU A 157 -27.84 -16.29 7.71
C GLU A 157 -26.96 -16.09 6.48
N ASP A 158 -26.87 -14.87 5.94
CA ASP A 158 -26.03 -14.56 4.79
C ASP A 158 -24.54 -14.74 5.10
N ILE A 159 -24.11 -14.33 6.30
CA ILE A 159 -22.73 -14.54 6.77
C ILE A 159 -22.42 -16.03 6.84
N LEU A 160 -23.30 -16.81 7.48
CA LEU A 160 -23.10 -18.26 7.63
C LEU A 160 -23.10 -18.95 6.26
N ARG A 161 -24.04 -18.60 5.37
CA ARG A 161 -24.15 -19.18 4.02
C ARG A 161 -22.92 -18.91 3.17
N ARG A 162 -22.29 -17.73 3.32
CA ARG A 162 -21.07 -17.34 2.60
C ARG A 162 -19.79 -17.85 3.26
N SER A 163 -19.88 -18.36 4.49
CA SER A 163 -18.72 -18.86 5.22
C SER A 163 -18.29 -20.23 4.70
N PRO A 164 -16.98 -20.46 4.50
CA PRO A 164 -16.47 -21.76 4.09
C PRO A 164 -16.74 -22.81 5.16
N ARG A 165 -16.97 -24.03 4.72
CA ARG A 165 -17.19 -25.18 5.62
C ARG A 165 -15.87 -25.84 5.98
N ARG A 166 -15.72 -26.16 7.26
CA ARG A 166 -14.68 -27.03 7.80
C ARG A 166 -15.38 -28.16 8.54
N ARG A 167 -15.40 -29.36 7.94
CA ARG A 167 -16.21 -30.49 8.40
C ARG A 167 -17.70 -30.11 8.49
N ASP A 168 -18.31 -30.23 9.67
CA ASP A 168 -19.70 -29.90 9.97
C ASP A 168 -19.90 -28.42 10.42
N ARG A 169 -18.84 -27.61 10.42
CA ARG A 169 -18.84 -26.22 10.93
C ARG A 169 -18.65 -25.20 9.81
N PHE A 170 -19.06 -23.96 10.05
CA PHE A 170 -18.83 -22.80 9.18
C PHE A 170 -17.80 -21.87 9.81
N VAL A 171 -16.75 -21.56 9.07
CA VAL A 171 -15.68 -20.70 9.59
C VAL A 171 -16.03 -19.23 9.32
N THR A 172 -16.26 -18.48 10.39
CA THR A 172 -16.47 -17.04 10.35
C THR A 172 -15.21 -16.32 10.81
N ARG A 173 -15.07 -15.04 10.45
CA ARG A 173 -14.02 -14.16 10.96
C ARG A 173 -14.62 -13.16 11.92
N ILE A 174 -14.01 -13.03 13.09
CA ILE A 174 -14.43 -12.12 14.16
C ILE A 174 -13.28 -11.19 14.50
N ARG A 175 -13.55 -9.90 14.62
CA ARG A 175 -12.61 -8.90 15.13
C ARG A 175 -13.18 -8.26 16.39
N LEU A 176 -12.39 -8.17 17.44
CA LEU A 176 -12.77 -7.44 18.65
C LEU A 176 -12.37 -5.97 18.58
N PHE A 177 -12.95 -5.14 19.44
CA PHE A 177 -12.44 -3.79 19.69
C PHE A 177 -11.12 -3.85 20.45
N ASP A 178 -10.15 -3.10 19.96
CA ASP A 178 -8.86 -2.88 20.60
C ASP A 178 -8.89 -1.56 21.39
N TYR A 179 -8.69 -1.63 22.70
CA TYR A 179 -8.65 -0.44 23.57
C TYR A 179 -7.20 0.02 23.83
N GLY A 180 -6.20 -0.57 23.17
CA GLY A 180 -4.79 -0.30 23.39
C GLY A 180 -4.32 -0.81 24.76
N ALA A 181 -3.63 0.04 25.52
CA ALA A 181 -3.05 -0.31 26.81
C ALA A 181 -4.05 -0.30 27.99
N ASP A 182 -5.35 -0.27 27.71
CA ASP A 182 -6.39 -0.16 28.74
C ASP A 182 -6.74 -1.53 29.35
N ASP A 183 -6.78 -1.60 30.69
CA ASP A 183 -7.04 -2.85 31.43
C ASP A 183 -8.45 -3.43 31.20
N ASP A 184 -9.43 -2.61 30.81
CA ASP A 184 -10.79 -3.10 30.52
C ASP A 184 -10.84 -3.98 29.27
N HIS A 185 -9.81 -3.90 28.41
CA HIS A 185 -9.68 -4.75 27.24
C HIS A 185 -9.71 -6.25 27.62
N LEU A 186 -9.04 -6.62 28.73
CA LEU A 186 -9.00 -8.00 29.19
C LEU A 186 -10.39 -8.54 29.54
N ALA A 187 -11.27 -7.69 30.09
CA ALA A 187 -12.64 -8.08 30.41
C ALA A 187 -13.49 -8.29 29.14
N LEU A 188 -13.25 -7.52 28.07
CA LEU A 188 -13.92 -7.70 26.77
C LEU A 188 -13.55 -9.03 26.12
N VAL A 189 -12.26 -9.36 26.10
CA VAL A 189 -11.75 -10.64 25.56
C VAL A 189 -12.29 -11.80 26.38
N ALA A 190 -12.20 -11.74 27.71
CA ALA A 190 -12.70 -12.80 28.59
C ALA A 190 -14.21 -13.04 28.42
N ASN A 191 -15.01 -11.97 28.27
CA ASN A 191 -16.44 -12.10 27.98
C ASN A 191 -16.71 -12.78 26.64
N PHE A 192 -15.97 -12.40 25.60
CA PHE A 192 -16.08 -13.02 24.28
C PHE A 192 -15.73 -14.52 24.32
N GLU A 193 -14.59 -14.87 24.92
CA GLU A 193 -14.14 -16.24 25.04
C GLU A 193 -15.11 -17.10 25.86
N ALA A 194 -15.65 -16.57 26.96
CA ALA A 194 -16.65 -17.27 27.78
C ALA A 194 -17.91 -17.63 26.97
N VAL A 195 -18.43 -16.70 26.15
CA VAL A 195 -19.60 -16.96 25.29
C VAL A 195 -19.27 -17.99 24.22
N CYS A 196 -18.06 -17.97 23.65
CA CYS A 196 -17.62 -18.98 22.69
C CYS A 196 -17.55 -20.37 23.34
N VAL A 197 -16.99 -20.49 24.55
CA VAL A 197 -16.90 -21.75 25.29
C VAL A 197 -18.30 -22.29 25.64
N GLU A 198 -19.20 -21.45 26.14
CA GLU A 198 -20.59 -21.84 26.48
C GLU A 198 -21.33 -22.43 25.27
N ARG A 199 -21.03 -21.92 24.07
CA ARG A 199 -21.67 -22.33 22.80
C ARG A 199 -20.90 -23.41 22.05
N GLY A 200 -19.74 -23.85 22.55
CA GLY A 200 -18.88 -24.80 21.84
C GLY A 200 -18.34 -24.26 20.51
N ILE A 201 -18.15 -22.94 20.41
CA ILE A 201 -17.53 -22.27 19.27
C ILE A 201 -16.02 -22.32 19.46
N ARG A 202 -15.32 -22.99 18.54
CA ARG A 202 -13.86 -23.06 18.56
C ARG A 202 -13.27 -21.79 17.95
N LEU A 203 -12.31 -21.21 18.64
CA LEU A 203 -11.53 -20.07 18.17
C LEU A 203 -10.13 -20.51 17.70
N ASP A 204 -9.65 -19.87 16.64
CA ASP A 204 -8.29 -20.03 16.13
C ASP A 204 -7.74 -18.65 15.73
N GLN A 205 -6.62 -18.27 16.33
CA GLN A 205 -5.93 -16.99 16.07
C GLN A 205 -4.64 -17.18 15.27
N ARG A 206 -4.27 -18.42 14.88
CA ARG A 206 -3.00 -18.67 14.17
C ARG A 206 -2.91 -17.82 12.90
N GLY A 207 -1.74 -17.24 12.65
CA GLY A 207 -1.51 -16.37 11.49
C GLY A 207 -1.90 -14.90 11.72
N TYR A 208 -2.83 -14.60 12.63
CA TYR A 208 -3.12 -13.22 13.04
C TYR A 208 -2.16 -12.76 14.14
N SER A 209 -1.85 -11.47 14.16
CA SER A 209 -1.15 -10.84 15.26
C SER A 209 -1.97 -10.96 16.54
N ALA A 210 -1.33 -11.28 17.67
CA ALA A 210 -2.00 -11.29 18.97
C ALA A 210 -2.66 -9.94 19.30
N ARG A 211 -2.15 -8.84 18.72
CA ARG A 211 -2.66 -7.48 18.90
C ARG A 211 -3.76 -7.08 17.90
N SER A 212 -4.07 -7.89 16.89
CA SER A 212 -5.18 -7.57 15.98
C SER A 212 -6.54 -7.99 16.52
N PHE A 213 -6.55 -8.92 17.49
CA PHE A 213 -7.76 -9.51 18.08
C PHE A 213 -8.74 -10.02 17.01
N VAL A 214 -8.18 -10.61 15.96
CA VAL A 214 -8.89 -11.27 14.88
C VAL A 214 -8.84 -12.78 15.10
N TYR A 215 -9.99 -13.44 14.95
CA TYR A 215 -10.16 -14.87 15.19
C TYR A 215 -10.92 -15.50 14.03
N ALA A 216 -10.49 -16.70 13.62
CA ALA A 216 -11.37 -17.65 12.95
C ALA A 216 -12.25 -18.33 14.00
N ALA A 217 -13.55 -18.36 13.77
CA ALA A 217 -14.53 -18.93 14.70
C ALA A 217 -15.43 -19.95 13.98
N ASP A 218 -15.39 -21.20 14.46
CA ASP A 218 -16.16 -22.33 13.94
C ASP A 218 -17.61 -22.25 14.46
N CYS A 219 -18.50 -21.63 13.68
CA CYS A 219 -19.94 -21.50 13.98
C CYS A 219 -20.75 -22.69 13.44
N ASN A 220 -21.83 -23.05 14.13
CA ASN A 220 -22.68 -24.19 13.75
C ASN A 220 -23.98 -23.70 13.11
N THR A 221 -24.53 -22.64 13.68
CA THR A 221 -25.88 -22.17 13.39
C THR A 221 -25.94 -20.66 13.20
N VAL A 222 -27.04 -20.18 12.63
CA VAL A 222 -27.35 -18.75 12.55
C VAL A 222 -27.41 -18.14 13.95
N ALA A 223 -27.89 -18.90 14.94
CA ALA A 223 -27.95 -18.46 16.34
C ALA A 223 -26.57 -18.18 16.96
N ASP A 224 -25.52 -18.87 16.51
CA ASP A 224 -24.15 -18.60 16.94
C ASP A 224 -23.68 -17.23 16.44
N VAL A 225 -23.88 -16.97 15.14
CA VAL A 225 -23.54 -15.67 14.52
C VAL A 225 -24.34 -14.54 15.17
N GLU A 226 -25.63 -14.76 15.48
CA GLU A 226 -26.44 -13.79 16.21
C GLU A 226 -25.92 -13.52 17.63
N ALA A 227 -25.58 -14.57 18.37
CA ALA A 227 -25.07 -14.46 19.72
C ALA A 227 -23.75 -13.69 19.77
N LEU A 228 -22.80 -14.05 18.90
CA LEU A 228 -21.53 -13.35 18.75
C LEU A 228 -21.75 -11.87 18.41
N SER A 229 -22.72 -11.56 17.55
CA SER A 229 -23.05 -10.17 17.19
C SER A 229 -23.66 -9.35 18.33
N ARG A 230 -24.11 -9.98 19.43
CA ARG A 230 -24.65 -9.30 20.61
C ARG A 230 -23.57 -9.01 21.66
N ILE A 231 -22.37 -9.57 21.52
CA ILE A 231 -21.25 -9.35 22.44
C ILE A 231 -20.72 -7.93 22.27
N ILE A 232 -20.59 -7.20 23.38
CA ILE A 232 -20.12 -5.80 23.40
C ILE A 232 -18.78 -5.64 22.70
N GLY A 233 -17.81 -6.48 23.08
CA GLY A 233 -16.43 -6.41 22.64
C GLY A 233 -16.21 -6.74 21.17
N VAL A 234 -17.19 -7.34 20.49
CA VAL A 234 -17.07 -7.64 19.07
C VAL A 234 -17.20 -6.36 18.24
N ARG A 235 -16.23 -6.10 17.37
CA ARG A 235 -16.23 -4.99 16.41
C ARG A 235 -16.86 -5.40 15.09
N THR A 236 -16.42 -6.51 14.51
CA THR A 236 -16.98 -7.05 13.26
C THR A 236 -17.12 -8.56 13.27
N ILE A 237 -18.13 -9.05 12.55
CA ILE A 237 -18.29 -10.45 12.17
C ILE A 237 -18.54 -10.51 10.67
N SER A 238 -17.75 -11.32 9.97
CA SER A 238 -17.88 -11.56 8.53
C SER A 238 -17.71 -13.04 8.21
N ASN A 239 -18.01 -13.42 6.98
CA ASN A 239 -17.56 -14.72 6.47
C ASN A 239 -16.01 -14.75 6.42
N MET A 240 -15.42 -15.92 6.62
CA MET A 240 -13.99 -16.13 6.38
C MET A 240 -13.73 -16.08 4.87
N PRO A 241 -12.83 -15.22 4.37
CA PRO A 241 -12.49 -15.22 2.96
C PRO A 241 -11.70 -16.48 2.58
N LEU A 242 -11.84 -16.88 1.32
CA LEU A 242 -11.06 -17.97 0.74
C LEU A 242 -9.92 -17.41 -0.09
N ILE A 243 -8.73 -18.00 0.06
CA ILE A 243 -7.62 -17.73 -0.84
C ILE A 243 -7.92 -18.37 -2.20
N ARG A 244 -7.72 -17.61 -3.26
CA ARG A 244 -7.98 -17.99 -4.65
C ARG A 244 -6.81 -17.61 -5.55
N MET A 245 -6.61 -18.42 -6.58
CA MET A 245 -5.78 -18.10 -7.74
C MET A 245 -6.67 -17.91 -8.96
N ILE A 246 -6.12 -17.34 -10.03
CA ILE A 246 -6.78 -17.46 -11.34
C ILE A 246 -6.63 -18.91 -11.78
N ARG A 247 -7.75 -19.54 -12.13
CA ARG A 247 -7.70 -20.85 -12.80
C ARG A 247 -7.06 -20.67 -14.18
N PRO A 248 -5.91 -21.33 -14.45
CA PRO A 248 -5.25 -21.21 -15.75
C PRO A 248 -6.19 -21.69 -16.86
N ARG A 249 -6.35 -20.87 -17.91
CA ARG A 249 -7.14 -21.28 -19.09
C ARG A 249 -6.31 -22.04 -20.11
N MET A 250 -4.98 -21.97 -20.01
CA MET A 250 -4.00 -22.63 -20.89
C MET A 250 -4.39 -22.62 -22.37
N MET A 251 -4.01 -21.55 -23.05
CA MET A 251 -4.23 -21.41 -24.49
C MET A 251 -2.96 -21.73 -25.28
N ASN A 252 -3.11 -22.03 -26.57
CA ASN A 252 -2.00 -22.13 -27.53
C ASN A 252 -0.85 -23.05 -27.05
N GLN A 253 -1.20 -24.18 -26.44
CA GLN A 253 -0.22 -25.14 -25.92
C GLN A 253 0.70 -25.67 -27.02
N GLN A 254 2.00 -25.62 -26.74
CA GLN A 254 3.08 -26.02 -27.63
C GLN A 254 4.13 -26.84 -26.87
N ALA A 255 4.93 -27.60 -27.61
CA ALA A 255 6.11 -28.23 -27.05
C ALA A 255 7.07 -27.16 -26.49
N LEU A 256 7.62 -27.41 -25.31
CA LEU A 256 8.57 -26.49 -24.68
C LEU A 256 9.87 -26.47 -25.51
N PRO A 257 10.28 -25.31 -26.07
CA PRO A 257 11.61 -25.21 -26.69
C PRO A 257 12.73 -25.43 -25.66
N PRO A 258 13.96 -25.74 -26.08
CA PRO A 258 15.11 -25.78 -25.18
C PRO A 258 15.24 -24.46 -24.40
N MET A 259 15.10 -24.53 -23.08
CA MET A 259 15.16 -23.35 -22.21
C MET A 259 16.53 -23.23 -21.53
N PRO A 260 17.01 -22.00 -21.26
CA PRO A 260 18.25 -21.79 -20.53
C PRO A 260 18.20 -22.45 -19.16
N SER A 261 19.16 -23.32 -18.85
CA SER A 261 19.37 -23.88 -17.52
C SER A 261 20.39 -23.03 -16.77
N ARG A 262 20.27 -22.94 -15.44
CA ARG A 262 21.23 -22.24 -14.60
C ARG A 262 22.55 -23.02 -14.54
N ASP A 263 23.69 -22.34 -14.67
CA ASP A 263 24.98 -22.98 -14.44
C ASP A 263 25.19 -23.14 -12.92
N THR A 264 25.76 -24.27 -12.52
CA THR A 264 26.22 -24.50 -11.15
C THR A 264 27.24 -23.46 -10.66
N SER A 265 27.93 -22.77 -11.58
CA SER A 265 28.84 -21.66 -11.27
C SER A 265 28.12 -20.34 -10.91
N ASP A 266 26.81 -20.22 -11.18
CA ASP A 266 25.98 -19.04 -10.89
C ASP A 266 25.59 -18.96 -9.41
N ALA A 267 26.57 -18.82 -8.52
CA ALA A 267 26.37 -18.88 -7.07
C ALA A 267 25.57 -17.70 -6.49
N ASP A 268 25.45 -16.58 -7.22
CA ASP A 268 24.88 -15.35 -6.71
C ASP A 268 23.95 -14.71 -7.75
N VAL A 269 22.67 -15.11 -7.71
CA VAL A 269 21.60 -14.63 -8.59
C VAL A 269 20.47 -14.04 -7.74
N PRO A 270 19.70 -13.05 -8.26
CA PRO A 270 18.52 -12.56 -7.57
C PRO A 270 17.47 -13.66 -7.46
N VAL A 271 16.79 -13.74 -6.31
CA VAL A 271 15.79 -14.77 -6.03
C VAL A 271 14.46 -14.15 -5.62
N VAL A 272 13.38 -14.65 -6.21
CA VAL A 272 12.00 -14.36 -5.81
C VAL A 272 11.39 -15.58 -5.11
N VAL A 273 10.79 -15.41 -3.93
CA VAL A 273 9.97 -16.45 -3.32
C VAL A 273 8.60 -16.47 -4.00
N VAL A 274 8.20 -17.61 -4.56
CA VAL A 274 6.91 -17.81 -5.22
C VAL A 274 5.96 -18.44 -4.22
N VAL A 275 5.00 -17.66 -3.70
CA VAL A 275 3.98 -18.13 -2.76
C VAL A 275 2.75 -18.56 -3.56
N ASP A 276 2.66 -19.85 -3.89
CA ASP A 276 1.72 -20.31 -4.93
C ASP A 276 1.34 -21.81 -4.78
N SER A 277 0.88 -22.44 -5.88
CA SER A 277 0.45 -23.85 -5.96
C SER A 277 1.60 -24.85 -6.13
N GLY A 278 2.85 -24.39 -6.07
CA GLY A 278 4.06 -25.19 -6.28
C GLY A 278 4.63 -25.07 -7.69
N ILE A 279 5.89 -25.48 -7.86
CA ILE A 279 6.60 -25.46 -9.16
C ILE A 279 6.87 -26.89 -9.63
N SER A 280 6.58 -27.20 -10.89
CA SER A 280 6.82 -28.54 -11.44
C SER A 280 8.31 -28.93 -11.37
N LYS A 281 8.57 -30.17 -10.96
CA LYS A 281 9.91 -30.80 -11.01
C LYS A 281 10.20 -31.47 -12.36
N ASN A 282 9.20 -31.54 -13.23
CA ASN A 282 9.29 -32.28 -14.50
C ASN A 282 9.86 -31.43 -15.64
N ILE A 283 10.33 -30.22 -15.34
CA ILE A 283 10.99 -29.32 -16.30
C ILE A 283 12.42 -29.09 -15.81
N PRO A 284 13.41 -29.93 -16.19
CA PRO A 284 14.76 -29.88 -15.63
C PRO A 284 15.42 -28.51 -15.77
N ALA A 285 15.21 -27.82 -16.90
CA ALA A 285 15.72 -26.47 -17.10
C ALA A 285 15.16 -25.48 -16.07
N LEU A 286 13.86 -25.55 -15.74
CA LEU A 286 13.25 -24.67 -14.73
C LEU A 286 13.68 -25.07 -13.32
N ASP A 287 13.74 -26.36 -13.03
CA ASP A 287 14.16 -26.90 -11.73
C ASP A 287 15.58 -26.45 -11.37
N SER A 288 16.47 -26.28 -12.36
CA SER A 288 17.82 -25.71 -12.16
C SER A 288 17.82 -24.28 -11.60
N TRP A 289 16.74 -23.52 -11.81
CA TRP A 289 16.52 -22.17 -11.27
C TRP A 289 15.78 -22.17 -9.92
N VAL A 290 15.37 -23.33 -9.40
CA VAL A 290 14.69 -23.44 -8.10
C VAL A 290 15.74 -23.61 -6.99
N MET A 291 15.94 -22.56 -6.19
CA MET A 291 16.98 -22.50 -5.15
C MET A 291 16.64 -23.29 -3.87
N GLY A 292 15.38 -23.68 -3.72
CA GLY A 292 14.85 -24.41 -2.58
C GLY A 292 13.34 -24.49 -2.64
N ARG A 293 12.77 -25.40 -1.84
CA ARG A 293 11.33 -25.72 -1.86
C ARG A 293 10.82 -25.95 -0.45
N ILE A 294 9.63 -25.44 -0.15
CA ILE A 294 8.79 -25.80 0.99
C ILE A 294 7.40 -26.15 0.46
N CYS A 295 6.86 -27.29 0.89
CA CYS A 295 5.47 -27.65 0.66
C CYS A 295 4.74 -27.73 1.99
N ASP A 296 3.73 -26.88 2.16
CA ASP A 296 2.79 -26.87 3.29
C ASP A 296 1.37 -27.16 2.81
N VAL A 297 1.27 -28.08 1.85
CA VAL A 297 0.01 -28.59 1.29
C VAL A 297 0.02 -30.11 1.46
N ALA A 298 -1.04 -30.64 2.05
CA ALA A 298 -1.16 -32.09 2.22
C ALA A 298 -1.47 -32.78 0.89
N ALA A 299 -0.85 -33.95 0.66
CA ALA A 299 -1.24 -34.82 -0.44
C ALA A 299 -2.68 -35.33 -0.26
N PRO A 300 -3.46 -35.49 -1.35
CA PRO A 300 -3.08 -35.32 -2.76
C PRO A 300 -3.29 -33.89 -3.31
N TYR A 301 -3.58 -32.90 -2.46
CA TYR A 301 -3.93 -31.55 -2.89
C TYR A 301 -2.73 -30.73 -3.42
N ASP A 302 -1.52 -31.26 -3.30
CA ASP A 302 -0.24 -30.64 -3.69
C ASP A 302 0.18 -30.94 -5.15
N GLN A 303 -0.61 -31.70 -5.90
CA GLN A 303 -0.18 -32.21 -7.21
C GLN A 303 -0.35 -31.19 -8.35
N ASN A 304 -1.26 -30.23 -8.24
CA ASN A 304 -1.51 -29.25 -9.30
C ASN A 304 -0.59 -28.02 -9.18
N THR A 305 0.59 -28.11 -9.79
CA THR A 305 1.61 -27.05 -9.78
C THR A 305 1.50 -26.08 -10.97
N ASP A 306 0.44 -26.14 -11.77
CA ASP A 306 0.43 -25.46 -13.08
C ASP A 306 0.52 -23.92 -12.97
N HIS A 307 -0.22 -23.32 -12.03
CA HIS A 307 -0.20 -21.86 -11.83
C HIS A 307 1.17 -21.39 -11.30
N GLY A 308 1.70 -22.03 -10.26
CA GLY A 308 3.03 -21.68 -9.71
C GLY A 308 4.16 -21.90 -10.71
N THR A 309 4.08 -22.93 -11.56
CA THR A 309 5.04 -23.17 -12.65
C THR A 309 4.99 -22.05 -13.70
N PHE A 310 3.79 -21.58 -14.06
CA PHE A 310 3.61 -20.47 -15.00
C PHE A 310 4.21 -19.17 -14.44
N VAL A 311 3.97 -18.88 -13.15
CA VAL A 311 4.56 -17.73 -12.45
C VAL A 311 6.08 -17.82 -12.43
N ALA A 312 6.64 -18.99 -12.08
CA ALA A 312 8.08 -19.21 -12.05
C ALA A 312 8.73 -19.05 -13.43
N GLY A 313 8.08 -19.53 -14.49
CA GLY A 313 8.55 -19.34 -15.87
C GLY A 313 8.70 -17.88 -16.28
N LEU A 314 7.79 -17.00 -15.84
CA LEU A 314 7.90 -15.57 -16.11
C LEU A 314 9.02 -14.90 -15.32
N ILE A 315 9.28 -15.35 -14.09
CA ILE A 315 10.38 -14.83 -13.27
C ILE A 315 11.72 -15.23 -13.90
N CYS A 316 11.87 -16.51 -14.28
CA CYS A 316 13.13 -17.02 -14.81
C CYS A 316 13.37 -16.59 -16.27
N TRP A 317 12.33 -16.61 -17.11
CA TRP A 317 12.46 -16.55 -18.57
C TRP A 317 11.48 -15.58 -19.24
N GLY A 318 10.91 -14.62 -18.51
CA GLY A 318 9.90 -13.70 -19.05
C GLY A 318 10.30 -13.02 -20.37
N GLY A 319 11.54 -12.53 -20.48
CA GLY A 319 12.07 -11.87 -21.69
C GLY A 319 12.25 -12.84 -22.85
N VAL A 320 12.88 -14.00 -22.58
CA VAL A 320 13.07 -15.09 -23.56
C VAL A 320 11.73 -15.59 -24.12
N LEU A 321 10.73 -15.76 -23.27
CA LEU A 321 9.41 -16.27 -23.65
C LEU A 321 8.54 -15.22 -24.36
N ASN A 322 8.79 -13.93 -24.08
CA ASN A 322 8.00 -12.81 -24.57
C ASN A 322 8.89 -11.68 -25.11
N PRO A 323 9.69 -11.92 -26.17
CA PRO A 323 10.73 -10.99 -26.63
C PRO A 323 10.21 -9.66 -27.18
N THR A 324 8.90 -9.57 -27.44
CA THR A 324 8.24 -8.35 -27.92
C THR A 324 7.69 -7.47 -26.81
N LEU A 325 7.68 -7.94 -25.54
CA LEU A 325 7.23 -7.15 -24.41
C LEU A 325 8.31 -6.17 -23.97
N ALA A 326 8.00 -4.88 -24.03
CA ALA A 326 8.86 -3.86 -23.47
C ALA A 326 8.99 -4.01 -21.95
N GLY A 327 10.14 -3.64 -21.39
CA GLY A 327 10.36 -3.61 -19.94
C GLY A 327 10.69 -4.96 -19.30
N VAL A 328 10.77 -6.05 -20.06
CA VAL A 328 11.26 -7.35 -19.58
C VAL A 328 12.63 -7.63 -20.19
N ASP A 329 13.67 -7.64 -19.37
CA ASP A 329 15.03 -8.01 -19.79
C ASP A 329 15.31 -9.51 -19.57
N ASP A 330 16.42 -10.00 -20.12
CA ASP A 330 16.88 -11.40 -20.04
C ASP A 330 17.86 -11.68 -18.89
N SER A 331 17.97 -10.79 -17.89
CA SER A 331 18.86 -11.00 -16.74
C SER A 331 18.56 -12.32 -15.99
N PRO A 332 19.52 -12.99 -15.35
CA PRO A 332 19.20 -14.19 -14.57
C PRO A 332 18.35 -13.82 -13.36
N CYS A 333 17.29 -14.59 -13.07
CA CYS A 333 16.54 -14.53 -11.82
C CYS A 333 16.04 -15.92 -11.47
N ALA A 334 16.34 -16.36 -10.25
CA ALA A 334 15.96 -17.66 -9.73
C ALA A 334 14.71 -17.54 -8.84
N VAL A 335 14.16 -18.69 -8.46
CA VAL A 335 12.96 -18.77 -7.62
C VAL A 335 13.19 -19.63 -6.40
N PHE A 336 12.47 -19.35 -5.32
CA PHE A 336 12.29 -20.27 -4.20
C PHE A 336 10.82 -20.67 -4.15
N ASP A 337 10.55 -21.96 -4.16
CA ASP A 337 9.19 -22.50 -4.21
C ASP A 337 8.58 -22.57 -2.81
N LEU A 338 7.53 -21.79 -2.55
CA LEU A 338 6.72 -21.90 -1.35
C LEU A 338 5.30 -22.34 -1.77
N GLN A 339 5.10 -23.65 -1.79
CA GLN A 339 3.83 -24.26 -2.09
C GLN A 339 2.93 -24.24 -0.85
N VAL A 340 1.94 -23.36 -0.86
CA VAL A 340 0.96 -23.18 0.23
C VAL A 340 -0.48 -23.24 -0.25
N ILE A 341 -0.70 -23.16 -1.57
CA ILE A 341 -2.04 -23.17 -2.14
C ILE A 341 -2.39 -24.58 -2.61
N PRO A 342 -3.44 -25.21 -2.05
CA PRO A 342 -3.92 -26.50 -2.53
C PRO A 342 -4.56 -26.38 -3.90
N ASN A 343 -4.69 -27.51 -4.60
CA ASN A 343 -5.46 -27.59 -5.83
C ASN A 343 -6.90 -27.10 -5.60
N ASP A 344 -7.36 -26.18 -6.46
CA ASP A 344 -8.72 -25.64 -6.47
C ASP A 344 -9.47 -25.94 -7.78
N ASP A 345 -8.85 -26.72 -8.67
CA ASP A 345 -9.40 -27.18 -9.93
C ASP A 345 -9.79 -28.67 -9.86
N PRO A 346 -11.10 -28.99 -9.82
CA PRO A 346 -11.56 -30.38 -9.78
C PRO A 346 -11.23 -31.16 -11.06
N ALA A 347 -10.91 -30.50 -12.18
CA ALA A 347 -10.46 -31.17 -13.39
C ALA A 347 -9.01 -31.68 -13.29
N ARG A 348 -8.26 -31.23 -12.27
CA ARG A 348 -6.84 -31.56 -12.05
C ARG A 348 -6.59 -32.40 -10.81
N GLY A 349 -7.65 -32.91 -10.17
CA GLY A 349 -7.56 -33.80 -9.00
C GLY A 349 -8.48 -33.38 -7.87
N GLU A 350 -8.22 -33.92 -6.67
CA GLU A 350 -8.96 -33.53 -5.47
C GLU A 350 -8.69 -32.07 -5.11
N THR A 351 -9.70 -31.39 -4.58
CA THR A 351 -9.61 -29.96 -4.23
C THR A 351 -9.71 -29.74 -2.73
N SER A 352 -9.01 -28.71 -2.25
CA SER A 352 -9.14 -28.22 -0.89
C SER A 352 -9.20 -26.69 -0.89
N ALA A 353 -9.80 -26.12 0.15
CA ALA A 353 -9.86 -24.68 0.34
C ALA A 353 -8.75 -24.24 1.30
N LEU A 354 -8.19 -23.06 1.06
CA LEU A 354 -7.23 -22.42 1.95
C LEU A 354 -7.87 -21.19 2.60
N LEU A 355 -7.86 -21.16 3.94
CA LEU A 355 -8.39 -20.04 4.70
C LEU A 355 -7.30 -18.98 4.94
N GLU A 356 -7.72 -17.72 5.11
CA GLU A 356 -6.82 -16.58 5.35
C GLU A 356 -5.82 -16.82 6.49
N HIS A 357 -6.31 -17.28 7.65
CA HIS A 357 -5.48 -17.54 8.83
C HIS A 357 -4.48 -18.70 8.63
N GLU A 358 -4.83 -19.70 7.82
CA GLU A 358 -3.94 -20.82 7.48
C GLU A 358 -2.79 -20.33 6.60
N LEU A 359 -3.09 -19.59 5.54
CA LEU A 359 -2.07 -18.98 4.67
C LEU A 359 -1.12 -18.09 5.46
N LEU A 360 -1.64 -17.23 6.36
CA LEU A 360 -0.81 -16.34 7.18
C LEU A 360 0.13 -17.13 8.11
N ALA A 361 -0.33 -18.24 8.69
CA ALA A 361 0.49 -19.10 9.55
C ALA A 361 1.61 -19.82 8.76
N SER A 362 1.30 -20.35 7.59
CA SER A 362 2.28 -20.97 6.67
C SER A 362 3.31 -19.94 6.20
N LEU A 363 2.84 -18.76 5.82
CA LEU A 363 3.69 -17.65 5.39
C LEU A 363 4.64 -17.18 6.50
N GLU A 364 4.15 -16.98 7.73
CA GLU A 364 5.02 -16.58 8.84
C GLU A 364 6.10 -17.64 9.12
N SER A 365 5.75 -18.92 9.05
CA SER A 365 6.70 -20.02 9.24
C SER A 365 7.82 -19.99 8.19
N ALA A 366 7.48 -19.79 6.92
CA ALA A 366 8.47 -19.64 5.85
C ALA A 366 9.33 -18.38 6.00
N LEU A 367 8.74 -17.25 6.40
CA LEU A 367 9.45 -15.99 6.63
C LEU A 367 10.53 -16.12 7.70
N ARG A 368 10.22 -16.81 8.81
CA ARG A 368 11.21 -17.07 9.88
C ARG A 368 12.46 -17.78 9.38
N LEU A 369 12.30 -18.67 8.41
CA LEU A 369 13.39 -19.47 7.85
C LEU A 369 14.16 -18.73 6.75
N HIS A 370 13.48 -17.91 5.94
CA HIS A 370 14.03 -17.46 4.66
C HIS A 370 14.10 -15.94 4.45
N ALA A 371 13.45 -15.11 5.27
CA ALA A 371 13.40 -13.66 5.06
C ALA A 371 14.76 -12.96 5.13
N ASN A 372 15.74 -13.52 5.85
CA ASN A 372 17.11 -12.99 5.87
C ASN A 372 17.84 -13.20 4.53
N LYS A 373 17.46 -14.24 3.78
CA LYS A 373 18.09 -14.61 2.52
C LYS A 373 17.34 -14.05 1.30
N TYR A 374 16.00 -14.07 1.34
CA TYR A 374 15.15 -13.67 0.22
C TYR A 374 14.25 -12.50 0.60
N LYS A 375 14.38 -11.40 -0.16
CA LYS A 375 13.72 -10.12 0.14
C LYS A 375 12.46 -9.86 -0.66
N VAL A 376 12.23 -10.59 -1.76
CA VAL A 376 11.05 -10.40 -2.62
C VAL A 376 10.18 -11.65 -2.59
N TRP A 377 8.90 -11.46 -2.23
CA TRP A 377 7.91 -12.53 -2.13
C TRP A 377 6.73 -12.19 -3.04
N ASN A 378 6.48 -13.03 -4.03
CA ASN A 378 5.46 -12.86 -5.05
C ASN A 378 4.17 -13.56 -4.64
N PHE A 379 3.08 -12.79 -4.55
CA PHE A 379 1.72 -13.23 -4.26
C PHE A 379 0.86 -13.07 -5.51
N SER A 380 0.89 -14.09 -6.37
CA SER A 380 0.00 -14.19 -7.53
C SER A 380 -1.38 -14.75 -7.15
N LEU A 381 -1.83 -14.42 -5.93
CA LEU A 381 -3.05 -14.89 -5.28
C LEU A 381 -3.85 -13.69 -4.74
N GLY A 382 -5.11 -13.95 -4.38
CA GLY A 382 -5.95 -13.00 -3.65
C GLY A 382 -7.12 -13.70 -2.99
N THR A 383 -8.13 -12.93 -2.61
CA THR A 383 -9.40 -13.44 -2.08
C THR A 383 -10.56 -13.07 -2.99
N ASP A 384 -11.73 -13.63 -2.69
CA ASP A 384 -13.02 -13.23 -3.28
C ASP A 384 -13.59 -11.93 -2.70
N SER A 385 -12.90 -11.34 -1.71
CA SER A 385 -13.37 -10.16 -1.00
C SER A 385 -12.89 -8.88 -1.68
N ILE A 386 -13.84 -8.10 -2.21
CA ILE A 386 -13.58 -6.75 -2.73
C ILE A 386 -13.10 -5.87 -1.56
N CYS A 387 -11.98 -5.18 -1.72
CA CYS A 387 -11.45 -4.29 -0.67
C CYS A 387 -12.45 -3.19 -0.38
N SER A 388 -12.54 -2.72 0.87
CA SER A 388 -13.37 -1.56 1.21
C SER A 388 -12.69 -0.25 0.78
N MET A 389 -13.44 0.85 0.65
CA MET A 389 -12.82 2.20 0.64
C MET A 389 -12.57 2.71 2.08
N ASP A 390 -13.17 2.02 3.05
CA ASP A 390 -13.37 2.51 4.39
C ASP A 390 -12.53 1.81 5.46
N GLU A 391 -11.96 0.65 5.13
CA GLU A 391 -11.15 -0.11 6.08
C GLU A 391 -10.18 -0.98 5.29
N PHE A 392 -8.95 -1.08 5.80
CA PHE A 392 -7.98 -2.02 5.29
C PHE A 392 -8.40 -3.43 5.67
N SER A 393 -8.23 -4.36 4.74
CA SER A 393 -8.55 -5.77 4.99
C SER A 393 -7.61 -6.36 6.04
N GLU A 394 -8.13 -7.26 6.85
CA GLU A 394 -7.38 -7.90 7.93
C GLU A 394 -6.16 -8.65 7.39
N MET A 395 -6.28 -9.31 6.23
CA MET A 395 -5.13 -9.91 5.54
C MET A 395 -4.10 -8.87 5.13
N ALA A 396 -4.53 -7.73 4.58
CA ALA A 396 -3.62 -6.65 4.20
C ALA A 396 -2.87 -6.10 5.41
N GLU A 397 -3.55 -5.87 6.54
CA GLU A 397 -2.95 -5.45 7.82
C GLU A 397 -1.91 -6.47 8.34
N GLU A 398 -2.18 -7.77 8.25
CA GLU A 398 -1.22 -8.79 8.69
C GLU A 398 -0.04 -8.97 7.73
N LEU A 399 -0.25 -8.91 6.41
CA LEU A 399 0.85 -8.90 5.44
C LEU A 399 1.78 -7.69 5.67
N ASP A 400 1.17 -6.57 6.03
CA ASP A 400 1.84 -5.35 6.43
C ASP A 400 2.68 -5.50 7.71
N ASN A 401 2.16 -6.20 8.72
CA ASN A 401 2.90 -6.54 9.94
C ASN A 401 4.09 -7.46 9.64
N LEU A 402 3.89 -8.46 8.78
CA LEU A 402 4.92 -9.42 8.38
C LEU A 402 6.06 -8.74 7.59
N GLN A 403 5.75 -7.85 6.65
CA GLN A 403 6.77 -7.09 5.90
C GLN A 403 7.65 -6.26 6.82
N GLU A 404 7.05 -5.57 7.80
CA GLU A 404 7.79 -4.78 8.77
C GLU A 404 8.63 -5.65 9.71
N LYS A 405 8.05 -6.75 10.23
CA LYS A 405 8.75 -7.68 11.14
C LYS A 405 9.97 -8.33 10.50
N TYR A 406 9.83 -8.79 9.25
CA TYR A 406 10.86 -9.58 8.57
C TYR A 406 11.71 -8.78 7.57
N GLN A 407 11.42 -7.49 7.37
CA GLN A 407 12.14 -6.59 6.45
C GLN A 407 12.23 -7.18 5.03
N VAL A 408 11.07 -7.47 4.46
CA VAL A 408 10.87 -8.03 3.11
C VAL A 408 9.83 -7.21 2.34
N SER A 409 9.78 -7.38 1.02
CA SER A 409 8.79 -6.76 0.14
C SER A 409 7.86 -7.80 -0.44
N PHE A 410 6.55 -7.57 -0.30
CA PHE A 410 5.52 -8.38 -0.93
C PHE A 410 5.02 -7.71 -2.20
N VAL A 411 4.95 -8.48 -3.29
CA VAL A 411 4.41 -8.04 -4.58
C VAL A 411 3.13 -8.81 -4.83
N ILE A 412 2.00 -8.09 -4.91
CA ILE A 412 0.65 -8.65 -4.79
C ILE A 412 -0.14 -8.36 -6.06
N SER A 413 -0.82 -9.36 -6.61
CA SER A 413 -1.70 -9.14 -7.76
C SER A 413 -2.92 -8.28 -7.38
N ALA A 414 -3.36 -7.38 -8.28
CA ALA A 414 -4.53 -6.53 -8.04
C ALA A 414 -5.88 -7.31 -8.01
N GLY A 415 -5.86 -8.58 -8.42
CA GLY A 415 -7.03 -9.41 -8.64
C GLY A 415 -7.63 -9.24 -10.04
N ASN A 416 -8.55 -10.14 -10.39
CA ASN A 416 -9.13 -10.22 -11.73
C ASN A 416 -10.66 -10.14 -11.66
N TYR A 417 -11.24 -9.35 -12.53
CA TYR A 417 -12.67 -9.29 -12.74
C TYR A 417 -13.06 -10.39 -13.74
N ALA A 418 -14.02 -11.24 -13.36
CA ALA A 418 -14.30 -12.48 -14.08
C ALA A 418 -15.70 -12.54 -14.68
N THR A 419 -16.55 -11.54 -14.45
CA THR A 419 -17.96 -11.53 -14.88
C THR A 419 -18.12 -10.76 -16.19
N PRO A 420 -18.45 -11.40 -17.33
CA PRO A 420 -18.69 -10.68 -18.58
C PRO A 420 -19.98 -9.82 -18.53
N PRO A 421 -20.04 -8.68 -19.24
CA PRO A 421 -18.90 -8.04 -19.91
C PRO A 421 -17.85 -7.60 -18.87
N LEU A 422 -16.58 -7.89 -19.19
CA LEU A 422 -15.43 -7.44 -18.44
C LEU A 422 -15.34 -5.91 -18.49
N LEU A 423 -14.34 -5.35 -17.82
CA LEU A 423 -14.32 -3.94 -17.53
C LEU A 423 -13.83 -3.11 -18.74
N ASP A 424 -14.55 -2.02 -19.05
CA ASP A 424 -14.21 -1.06 -20.12
C ASP A 424 -13.13 -0.05 -19.69
N PHE A 425 -12.44 0.57 -20.64
CA PHE A 425 -11.56 1.72 -20.34
C PHE A 425 -11.88 2.89 -21.29
N PRO A 426 -12.44 4.01 -20.80
CA PRO A 426 -12.73 4.33 -19.39
C PRO A 426 -13.87 3.50 -18.78
N ARG A 427 -13.85 3.30 -17.46
CA ARG A 427 -14.85 2.52 -16.72
C ARG A 427 -16.17 3.29 -16.58
N THR A 428 -17.30 2.59 -16.65
CA THR A 428 -18.62 3.14 -16.27
C THR A 428 -18.75 3.30 -14.75
N LEU A 429 -19.71 4.11 -14.28
CA LEU A 429 -19.95 4.30 -12.84
C LEU A 429 -20.18 2.98 -12.10
N THR A 430 -20.99 2.07 -12.65
CA THR A 430 -21.25 0.76 -12.05
C THR A 430 -19.97 -0.10 -11.99
N GLN A 431 -19.12 -0.02 -13.02
CA GLN A 431 -17.85 -0.75 -13.06
C GLN A 431 -16.84 -0.19 -12.07
N LEU A 432 -16.93 1.08 -11.67
CA LEU A 432 -16.02 1.66 -10.67
C LEU A 432 -16.14 0.94 -9.33
N ASP A 433 -17.35 0.55 -8.91
CA ASP A 433 -17.57 -0.16 -7.65
C ASP A 433 -17.30 -1.68 -7.76
N SER A 434 -17.77 -2.33 -8.83
CA SER A 434 -17.62 -3.79 -8.98
C SER A 434 -16.21 -4.23 -9.39
N GLY A 435 -15.50 -3.36 -10.13
CA GLY A 435 -14.15 -3.61 -10.64
C GLY A 435 -13.02 -3.31 -9.66
N ARG A 436 -13.34 -2.97 -8.40
CA ARG A 436 -12.34 -2.64 -7.39
C ARG A 436 -11.42 -3.81 -7.08
N ILE A 437 -10.19 -3.52 -6.66
CA ILE A 437 -9.21 -4.50 -6.16
C ILE A 437 -9.80 -5.43 -5.09
N THR A 438 -9.24 -6.64 -4.97
CA THR A 438 -9.62 -7.63 -3.96
C THR A 438 -8.51 -7.83 -2.93
N SER A 439 -8.87 -8.18 -1.70
CA SER A 439 -7.90 -8.37 -0.61
C SER A 439 -6.90 -9.47 -0.99
N PRO A 440 -5.58 -9.30 -0.70
CA PRO A 440 -4.97 -8.25 0.13
C PRO A 440 -4.33 -7.11 -0.67
N ALA A 441 -4.80 -6.83 -1.89
CA ALA A 441 -4.22 -5.80 -2.77
C ALA A 441 -4.30 -4.37 -2.22
N ASP A 442 -4.99 -4.16 -1.09
CA ASP A 442 -5.06 -2.91 -0.33
C ASP A 442 -3.95 -2.72 0.70
N SER A 443 -3.02 -3.67 0.86
CA SER A 443 -1.82 -3.55 1.72
C SER A 443 -1.07 -2.24 1.49
N VAL A 444 -0.73 -1.54 2.58
CA VAL A 444 -0.04 -0.24 2.53
C VAL A 444 1.43 -0.44 2.14
N LEU A 445 2.10 -1.43 2.72
CA LEU A 445 3.52 -1.71 2.44
C LEU A 445 3.73 -2.57 1.19
N GLY A 446 2.76 -3.43 0.86
CA GLY A 446 2.79 -4.29 -0.32
C GLY A 446 2.72 -3.49 -1.62
N ILE A 447 3.38 -4.02 -2.64
CA ILE A 447 3.40 -3.46 -4.00
C ILE A 447 2.34 -4.18 -4.82
N THR A 448 1.23 -3.51 -5.07
CA THR A 448 0.11 -4.09 -5.82
C THR A 448 0.32 -3.89 -7.32
N VAL A 449 0.13 -4.94 -8.11
CA VAL A 449 0.41 -4.95 -9.56
C VAL A 449 -0.86 -5.18 -10.36
N GLY A 450 -1.20 -4.21 -11.21
CA GLY A 450 -2.25 -4.32 -12.22
C GLY A 450 -1.73 -4.81 -13.57
N SER A 451 -2.64 -5.09 -14.50
CA SER A 451 -2.30 -5.52 -15.85
C SER A 451 -2.66 -4.48 -16.91
N VAL A 452 -1.76 -4.26 -17.87
CA VAL A 452 -2.02 -3.50 -19.10
C VAL A 452 -2.00 -4.38 -20.34
N SER A 453 -2.77 -3.98 -21.35
CA SER A 453 -2.89 -4.67 -22.63
C SER A 453 -1.59 -4.55 -23.42
N HIS A 454 -1.06 -5.68 -23.89
CA HIS A 454 0.13 -5.69 -24.77
C HIS A 454 -0.25 -5.62 -26.27
N VAL A 455 -1.54 -5.74 -26.59
CA VAL A 455 -2.10 -5.55 -27.94
C VAL A 455 -3.17 -4.46 -27.94
N GLY A 456 -3.53 -3.94 -29.13
CA GLY A 456 -4.62 -2.98 -29.28
C GLY A 456 -5.83 -3.56 -29.98
N TYR A 457 -6.98 -3.53 -29.31
CA TYR A 457 -8.26 -3.96 -29.89
C TYR A 457 -8.91 -2.86 -30.72
N LYS A 458 -9.51 -3.22 -31.87
CA LYS A 458 -10.26 -2.29 -32.72
C LYS A 458 -11.66 -1.98 -32.17
N ALA A 459 -12.29 -2.97 -31.54
CA ALA A 459 -13.61 -2.88 -30.93
C ALA A 459 -13.67 -3.78 -29.69
N ASN A 460 -14.58 -3.46 -28.76
CA ASN A 460 -14.89 -4.26 -27.57
C ASN A 460 -13.65 -4.65 -26.75
N GLY A 461 -12.65 -3.79 -26.60
CA GLY A 461 -11.45 -4.12 -25.85
C GLY A 461 -10.52 -2.93 -25.63
N PRO A 462 -9.53 -3.07 -24.74
CA PRO A 462 -8.58 -2.02 -24.45
C PRO A 462 -7.66 -1.75 -25.65
N LYS A 463 -7.21 -0.51 -25.81
CA LYS A 463 -6.07 -0.21 -26.69
C LYS A 463 -4.77 -0.70 -26.05
N GLN A 464 -3.71 -0.77 -26.84
CA GLN A 464 -2.39 -1.12 -26.32
C GLN A 464 -2.00 -0.16 -25.19
N HIS A 465 -1.40 -0.71 -24.14
CA HIS A 465 -0.96 -0.02 -22.91
C HIS A 465 -2.09 0.57 -22.04
N GLN A 466 -3.36 0.38 -22.40
CA GLN A 466 -4.47 0.64 -21.49
C GLN A 466 -4.65 -0.53 -20.50
N PRO A 467 -5.31 -0.32 -19.35
CA PRO A 467 -5.62 -1.40 -18.42
C PRO A 467 -6.30 -2.58 -19.12
N SER A 468 -5.85 -3.80 -18.85
CA SER A 468 -6.49 -5.01 -19.38
C SER A 468 -7.94 -5.08 -18.88
N ALA A 469 -8.86 -5.62 -19.70
CA ALA A 469 -10.29 -5.66 -19.37
C ALA A 469 -10.61 -6.43 -18.08
N PHE A 470 -9.78 -7.42 -17.72
CA PHE A 470 -9.88 -8.16 -16.47
C PHE A 470 -9.21 -7.47 -15.27
N SER A 471 -8.33 -6.48 -15.47
CA SER A 471 -7.54 -5.90 -14.38
C SER A 471 -8.43 -5.08 -13.45
N ARG A 472 -8.46 -5.44 -12.17
CA ARG A 472 -9.14 -4.63 -11.16
C ARG A 472 -8.39 -3.31 -10.90
N HIS A 473 -9.09 -2.33 -10.34
CA HIS A 473 -8.59 -0.97 -10.12
C HIS A 473 -8.81 -0.48 -8.69
N GLY A 474 -8.02 0.48 -8.24
CA GLY A 474 -8.18 1.09 -6.93
C GLY A 474 -9.15 2.28 -6.95
N ALA A 475 -9.07 3.21 -6.00
CA ALA A 475 -8.08 3.29 -4.94
C ALA A 475 -8.23 2.21 -3.85
N GLY A 476 -7.19 2.07 -3.02
CA GLY A 476 -7.32 1.41 -1.71
C GLY A 476 -8.00 2.32 -0.68
N PRO A 477 -8.20 1.84 0.56
CA PRO A 477 -8.77 2.64 1.63
C PRO A 477 -7.98 3.93 1.87
N ASN A 478 -8.66 4.97 2.36
CA ASN A 478 -8.06 6.31 2.53
C ASN A 478 -7.47 6.87 1.21
N HIS A 479 -8.01 6.41 0.09
CA HIS A 479 -7.63 6.83 -1.26
C HIS A 479 -6.16 6.58 -1.61
N ILE A 480 -5.47 5.59 -1.04
CA ILE A 480 -4.11 5.26 -1.47
C ILE A 480 -4.10 4.75 -2.93
N ILE A 481 -3.05 5.07 -3.68
CA ILE A 481 -2.91 4.65 -5.08
C ILE A 481 -2.78 3.14 -5.14
N LYS A 482 -3.72 2.49 -5.82
CA LYS A 482 -3.71 1.07 -6.13
C LYS A 482 -4.27 0.85 -7.55
N PRO A 483 -3.71 -0.06 -8.36
CA PRO A 483 -2.44 -0.74 -8.12
C PRO A 483 -1.28 0.26 -7.98
N ASP A 484 -0.17 -0.12 -7.35
CA ASP A 484 1.03 0.73 -7.25
C ASP A 484 1.73 0.80 -8.61
N LEU A 485 1.80 -0.31 -9.32
CA LEU A 485 2.50 -0.45 -10.59
C LEU A 485 1.66 -1.30 -11.55
N VAL A 486 1.99 -1.25 -12.83
CA VAL A 486 1.41 -2.13 -13.83
C VAL A 486 2.48 -2.87 -14.60
N HIS A 487 2.11 -4.04 -15.14
CA HIS A 487 2.89 -4.74 -16.15
C HIS A 487 1.97 -5.47 -17.13
N TYR A 488 2.53 -6.03 -18.20
CA TYR A 488 1.78 -6.86 -19.14
C TYR A 488 1.40 -8.20 -18.49
N GLY A 489 0.11 -8.43 -18.32
CA GLY A 489 -0.45 -9.69 -17.81
C GLY A 489 -1.31 -10.44 -18.81
N GLY A 490 -1.39 -9.98 -20.06
CA GLY A 490 -2.32 -10.52 -21.06
C GLY A 490 -3.39 -9.51 -21.47
N SER A 491 -4.12 -9.83 -22.52
CA SER A 491 -5.14 -8.96 -23.10
C SER A 491 -6.36 -9.76 -23.53
N CYS A 492 -7.56 -9.22 -23.28
CA CYS A 492 -8.80 -9.79 -23.79
C CYS A 492 -9.78 -8.68 -24.14
N SER A 493 -10.69 -8.96 -25.07
CA SER A 493 -11.88 -8.15 -25.29
C SER A 493 -12.81 -8.17 -24.06
N THR A 494 -13.70 -7.20 -23.93
CA THR A 494 -14.64 -7.08 -22.81
C THR A 494 -15.69 -8.18 -22.83
N ASP A 495 -16.04 -8.71 -24.00
CA ASP A 495 -16.85 -9.93 -24.14
C ASP A 495 -16.06 -11.23 -23.87
N ALA A 496 -14.75 -11.13 -23.60
CA ALA A 496 -13.83 -12.25 -23.39
C ALA A 496 -13.70 -13.24 -24.56
N VAL A 497 -14.12 -12.85 -25.78
CA VAL A 497 -14.08 -13.70 -26.99
C VAL A 497 -12.69 -13.71 -27.63
N HIS A 498 -12.04 -12.54 -27.72
CA HIS A 498 -10.76 -12.38 -28.39
C HIS A 498 -9.66 -12.20 -27.35
N VAL A 499 -8.74 -13.17 -27.28
CA VAL A 499 -7.75 -13.25 -26.21
C VAL A 499 -6.34 -13.34 -26.79
N HIS A 500 -5.43 -12.55 -26.22
CA HIS A 500 -4.00 -12.63 -26.45
C HIS A 500 -3.32 -12.81 -25.08
N GLY A 501 -2.82 -14.02 -24.80
CA GLY A 501 -2.15 -14.33 -23.54
C GLY A 501 -0.68 -13.93 -23.56
N ILE A 502 -0.05 -13.90 -22.39
CA ILE A 502 1.40 -13.89 -22.27
C ILE A 502 1.91 -15.32 -22.16
N ARG A 503 3.13 -15.56 -22.64
CA ARG A 503 3.72 -16.91 -22.74
C ARG A 503 4.48 -17.28 -21.49
N SER A 504 4.23 -18.50 -20.99
CA SER A 504 5.03 -19.14 -19.95
C SER A 504 4.94 -20.66 -20.03
N VAL A 505 5.47 -21.34 -19.02
CA VAL A 505 5.62 -22.80 -19.00
C VAL A 505 4.73 -23.42 -17.93
N THR A 506 4.22 -24.61 -18.18
CA THR A 506 3.46 -25.43 -17.22
C THR A 506 3.94 -26.88 -17.31
N GLY A 507 3.37 -27.79 -16.50
CA GLY A 507 3.63 -29.22 -16.67
C GLY A 507 3.28 -29.75 -18.07
N ALA A 508 2.48 -29.01 -18.83
CA ALA A 508 2.01 -29.36 -20.17
C ALA A 508 2.90 -28.81 -21.31
N GLY A 509 3.92 -28.00 -21.02
CA GLY A 509 4.79 -27.36 -22.00
C GLY A 509 4.65 -25.83 -22.03
N LEU A 510 4.90 -25.22 -23.20
CA LEU A 510 4.74 -23.79 -23.42
C LEU A 510 3.26 -23.46 -23.62
N VAL A 511 2.71 -22.50 -22.87
CA VAL A 511 1.30 -22.10 -22.95
C VAL A 511 1.15 -20.58 -22.84
N GLU A 512 0.00 -20.07 -23.27
CA GLU A 512 -0.40 -18.67 -23.11
C GLU A 512 -1.55 -18.54 -22.10
N ASP A 513 -1.48 -17.53 -21.25
CA ASP A 513 -2.54 -17.23 -20.28
C ASP A 513 -2.63 -15.72 -19.97
N LEU A 514 -3.65 -15.31 -19.22
CA LEU A 514 -3.92 -13.92 -18.87
C LEU A 514 -4.28 -13.73 -17.39
N GLY A 515 -3.82 -12.64 -16.80
CA GLY A 515 -4.10 -12.31 -15.41
C GLY A 515 -3.14 -11.30 -14.81
N THR A 516 -3.62 -10.58 -13.79
CA THR A 516 -2.75 -9.76 -12.93
C THR A 516 -1.72 -10.62 -12.19
N SER A 517 -2.06 -11.88 -11.90
CA SER A 517 -1.15 -12.93 -11.40
C SER A 517 0.09 -13.15 -12.27
N PHE A 518 0.04 -12.75 -13.55
CA PHE A 518 1.15 -12.90 -14.50
C PHE A 518 1.87 -11.57 -14.81
N ALA A 519 1.23 -10.42 -14.52
CA ALA A 519 1.93 -9.14 -14.46
C ALA A 519 2.82 -9.01 -13.20
N THR A 520 2.34 -9.55 -12.07
CA THR A 520 3.00 -9.54 -10.75
C THR A 520 4.44 -10.09 -10.78
N PRO A 521 4.73 -11.28 -11.35
CA PRO A 521 6.09 -11.83 -11.39
C PRO A 521 7.11 -10.96 -12.14
N LEU A 522 6.66 -10.20 -13.15
CA LEU A 522 7.53 -9.32 -13.94
C LEU A 522 8.01 -8.12 -13.11
N VAL A 523 7.14 -7.58 -12.23
CA VAL A 523 7.53 -6.57 -11.24
C VAL A 523 8.39 -7.17 -10.13
N SER A 524 8.05 -8.37 -9.64
CA SER A 524 8.83 -9.09 -8.63
C SER A 524 10.28 -9.31 -9.06
N ARG A 525 10.48 -9.69 -10.33
CA ARG A 525 11.80 -9.85 -10.95
C ARG A 525 12.59 -8.54 -10.94
N THR A 526 12.02 -7.43 -11.40
CA THR A 526 12.68 -6.11 -11.38
C THR A 526 13.08 -5.70 -9.96
N LEU A 527 12.19 -5.92 -8.98
CA LEU A 527 12.50 -5.63 -7.58
C LEU A 527 13.62 -6.53 -7.03
N ALA A 528 13.63 -7.82 -7.38
CA ALA A 528 14.68 -8.74 -6.96
C ALA A 528 16.05 -8.34 -7.55
N GLN A 529 16.07 -7.86 -8.80
CA GLN A 529 17.27 -7.29 -9.39
C GLN A 529 17.75 -6.05 -8.62
N ILE A 530 16.86 -5.13 -8.23
CA ILE A 530 17.23 -3.94 -7.43
C ILE A 530 17.87 -4.37 -6.09
N TYR A 531 17.24 -5.29 -5.36
CA TYR A 531 17.79 -5.82 -4.10
C TYR A 531 19.14 -6.50 -4.28
N HIS A 532 19.31 -7.24 -5.37
CA HIS A 532 20.55 -7.96 -5.64
C HIS A 532 21.66 -7.00 -6.05
N GLN A 533 21.37 -5.99 -6.86
CA GLN A 533 22.38 -5.12 -7.46
C GLN A 533 22.92 -4.08 -6.48
N ILE A 534 22.15 -3.68 -5.46
CA ILE A 534 22.59 -2.69 -4.47
C ILE A 534 23.30 -3.38 -3.30
N THR A 535 24.47 -2.86 -2.91
CA THR A 535 25.26 -3.36 -1.78
C THR A 535 25.67 -2.23 -0.84
N PRO A 536 25.48 -2.36 0.50
CA PRO A 536 24.75 -3.44 1.17
C PRO A 536 23.28 -3.49 0.75
N THR A 537 22.60 -4.61 1.02
CA THR A 537 21.19 -4.82 0.65
C THR A 537 20.33 -3.62 1.10
N PRO A 538 19.54 -3.02 0.20
CA PRO A 538 18.76 -1.83 0.52
C PRO A 538 17.61 -2.19 1.47
N THR A 539 17.10 -1.17 2.18
CA THR A 539 15.87 -1.33 2.95
C THR A 539 14.66 -1.54 2.01
N PRO A 540 13.55 -2.15 2.48
CA PRO A 540 12.33 -2.25 1.68
C PRO A 540 11.79 -0.89 1.22
N VAL A 541 12.01 0.16 2.02
CA VAL A 541 11.63 1.54 1.69
C VAL A 541 12.44 2.06 0.51
N LEU A 542 13.77 1.93 0.53
CA LEU A 542 14.64 2.38 -0.56
C LEU A 542 14.38 1.57 -1.85
N ALA A 543 14.25 0.25 -1.74
CA ALA A 543 13.98 -0.61 -2.89
C ALA A 543 12.65 -0.25 -3.58
N ARG A 544 11.59 0.00 -2.79
CA ARG A 544 10.30 0.48 -3.30
C ARG A 544 10.41 1.86 -3.94
N ALA A 545 11.12 2.80 -3.31
CA ALA A 545 11.32 4.14 -3.87
C ALA A 545 12.01 4.07 -5.24
N LEU A 546 13.07 3.26 -5.39
CA LEU A 546 13.80 3.08 -6.64
C LEU A 546 12.93 2.43 -7.73
N LEU A 547 12.18 1.39 -7.37
CA LEU A 547 11.25 0.72 -8.30
C LEU A 547 10.19 1.70 -8.84
N THR A 548 9.69 2.60 -7.99
CA THR A 548 8.67 3.59 -8.35
C THR A 548 9.24 4.82 -9.08
N HIS A 549 10.44 5.28 -8.77
CA HIS A 549 10.97 6.57 -9.24
C HIS A 549 11.05 6.70 -10.77
N HIS A 550 11.34 5.59 -11.44
CA HIS A 550 11.43 5.52 -12.90
C HIS A 550 10.23 4.83 -13.54
N ALA A 551 9.15 4.59 -12.79
CA ALA A 551 7.91 4.10 -13.37
C ALA A 551 7.28 5.17 -14.27
N ARG A 552 6.78 4.75 -15.44
CA ARG A 552 6.24 5.64 -16.47
C ARG A 552 4.97 5.08 -17.07
N ASP A 553 4.10 5.96 -17.55
CA ASP A 553 2.98 5.59 -18.40
C ASP A 553 3.51 4.92 -19.67
N PRO A 554 3.18 3.63 -19.91
CA PRO A 554 3.67 2.92 -21.08
C PRO A 554 3.20 3.49 -22.43
N ARG A 555 2.17 4.37 -22.44
CA ARG A 555 1.67 5.03 -23.66
C ARG A 555 2.51 6.24 -24.06
N SER A 556 2.98 7.01 -23.08
CA SER A 556 3.64 8.30 -23.32
C SER A 556 5.12 8.30 -22.99
N GLY A 557 5.61 7.33 -22.21
CA GLY A 557 6.97 7.32 -21.65
C GLY A 557 7.18 8.38 -20.56
N THR A 558 6.13 9.09 -20.16
CA THR A 558 6.15 10.13 -19.13
C THR A 558 5.37 9.68 -17.90
N ARG A 559 5.02 10.58 -17.00
CA ARG A 559 4.21 10.26 -15.82
C ARG A 559 2.78 9.84 -16.22
N VAL A 560 2.16 8.98 -15.42
CA VAL A 560 0.72 8.67 -15.51
C VAL A 560 -0.12 9.95 -15.35
N PRO A 561 -1.08 10.23 -16.26
CA PRO A 561 -1.98 11.38 -16.17
C PRO A 561 -2.85 11.38 -14.90
N ASP A 562 -3.14 12.58 -14.38
CA ASP A 562 -4.10 12.76 -13.29
C ASP A 562 -5.48 12.19 -13.68
N GLY A 563 -6.09 11.43 -12.77
CA GLY A 563 -7.37 10.74 -12.96
C GLY A 563 -7.22 9.28 -13.39
N GLU A 564 -6.03 8.85 -13.83
CA GLU A 564 -5.76 7.48 -14.28
C GLU A 564 -4.90 6.66 -13.31
N GLU A 565 -4.40 7.26 -12.22
CA GLU A 565 -3.52 6.61 -11.24
C GLU A 565 -4.18 5.41 -10.54
N ASN A 566 -5.51 5.40 -10.39
CA ASN A 566 -6.23 4.26 -9.81
C ASN A 566 -6.26 3.03 -10.74
N PHE A 567 -5.80 3.16 -11.99
CA PHE A 567 -5.76 2.07 -12.97
C PHE A 567 -4.33 1.69 -13.34
N LEU A 568 -3.45 2.69 -13.45
CA LEU A 568 -2.07 2.52 -13.91
C LEU A 568 -1.03 2.65 -12.78
N GLY A 569 -1.44 3.06 -11.58
CA GLY A 569 -0.54 3.34 -10.48
C GLY A 569 0.47 4.44 -10.83
N PHE A 570 1.72 4.21 -10.47
CA PHE A 570 2.86 5.02 -10.88
C PHE A 570 3.38 4.65 -12.29
N GLY A 571 2.81 3.62 -12.94
CA GLY A 571 3.13 3.19 -14.29
C GLY A 571 3.91 1.87 -14.37
N LEU A 572 4.49 1.63 -15.54
CA LEU A 572 5.39 0.50 -15.83
C LEU A 572 6.79 0.81 -15.25
N PRO A 573 7.35 -0.02 -14.36
CA PRO A 573 8.69 0.21 -13.80
C PRO A 573 9.77 0.07 -14.88
N ALA A 574 10.86 0.82 -14.74
CA ALA A 574 12.01 0.69 -15.63
C ALA A 574 12.96 -0.42 -15.16
N GLY A 575 13.47 -1.21 -16.12
CA GLY A 575 14.48 -2.25 -15.88
C GLY A 575 15.89 -1.70 -15.62
N LEU A 576 16.82 -2.58 -15.30
CA LEU A 576 18.22 -2.22 -15.12
C LEU A 576 18.95 -2.10 -16.48
N PRO A 577 20.02 -1.29 -16.58
CA PRO A 577 20.61 -0.47 -15.51
C PRO A 577 19.87 0.84 -15.24
N TYR A 578 18.89 1.18 -16.07
CA TYR A 578 18.31 2.52 -16.13
C TYR A 578 17.78 3.03 -14.79
N CYS A 579 17.12 2.18 -14.00
CA CYS A 579 16.58 2.59 -12.70
C CYS A 579 17.64 2.85 -11.61
N LEU A 580 18.92 2.55 -11.86
CA LEU A 580 20.04 2.73 -10.92
C LEU A 580 21.15 3.66 -11.45
N GLU A 581 20.97 4.27 -12.62
CA GLU A 581 22.00 5.07 -13.29
C GLU A 581 21.43 6.42 -13.77
N CYS A 582 22.31 7.42 -13.88
CA CYS A 582 21.99 8.74 -14.44
C CYS A 582 22.43 8.82 -15.91
N THR A 583 21.97 9.85 -16.62
CA THR A 583 22.55 10.27 -17.91
C THR A 583 23.41 11.51 -17.69
N PRO A 584 24.23 11.95 -18.66
CA PRO A 584 24.98 13.21 -18.53
C PRO A 584 24.09 14.44 -18.23
N HIS A 585 22.81 14.35 -18.60
CA HIS A 585 21.82 15.42 -18.50
C HIS A 585 20.85 15.26 -17.33
N THR A 586 21.07 14.27 -16.47
CA THR A 586 20.28 14.05 -15.25
C THR A 586 21.17 13.81 -14.04
N ALA A 587 20.72 14.23 -12.86
CA ALA A 587 21.39 13.93 -11.61
C ALA A 587 20.38 13.46 -10.58
N THR A 588 20.57 12.23 -10.09
CA THR A 588 19.70 11.61 -9.09
C THR A 588 20.38 11.59 -7.73
N LEU A 589 19.69 12.12 -6.72
CA LEU A 589 20.12 12.15 -5.32
C LEU A 589 19.17 11.28 -4.47
N VAL A 590 19.73 10.46 -3.59
CA VAL A 590 18.98 9.65 -2.62
C VAL A 590 19.28 10.18 -1.22
N PHE A 591 18.23 10.46 -0.46
CA PHE A 591 18.26 10.78 0.96
C PHE A 591 17.60 9.62 1.70
N ASP A 592 18.37 8.84 2.44
CA ASP A 592 17.88 7.71 3.25
C ASP A 592 18.18 8.02 4.72
N ASP A 593 17.19 8.49 5.47
CA ASP A 593 17.36 9.01 6.82
C ASP A 593 16.09 8.77 7.67
N THR A 594 16.06 9.33 8.89
CA THR A 594 14.94 9.20 9.83
C THR A 594 14.41 10.57 10.25
N LEU A 595 13.09 10.65 10.49
CA LEU A 595 12.44 11.84 11.04
C LEU A 595 11.89 11.58 12.45
N ARG A 596 11.84 12.63 13.28
CA ARG A 596 11.24 12.61 14.61
C ARG A 596 10.08 13.62 14.71
N PRO A 597 9.04 13.34 15.53
CA PRO A 597 7.89 14.24 15.65
C PRO A 597 8.30 15.58 16.25
N GLY A 598 7.61 16.64 15.85
CA GLY A 598 7.88 18.00 16.34
C GLY A 598 9.08 18.69 15.69
N TYR A 599 9.80 18.01 14.79
CA TYR A 599 10.91 18.56 14.03
C TYR A 599 10.70 18.38 12.51
N PHE A 600 11.42 19.18 11.72
CA PHE A 600 11.58 19.01 10.29
C PHE A 600 13.06 19.07 9.91
N LEU A 601 13.45 18.33 8.87
CA LEU A 601 14.78 18.42 8.29
C LEU A 601 14.78 19.46 7.18
N GLU A 602 15.84 20.27 7.15
CA GLU A 602 16.02 21.34 6.17
C GLU A 602 17.41 21.31 5.55
N TRP A 603 17.45 21.40 4.21
CA TRP A 603 18.64 21.71 3.44
C TRP A 603 18.46 23.10 2.83
N ASP A 604 18.87 24.12 3.57
CA ASP A 604 18.92 25.50 3.11
C ASP A 604 20.12 25.64 2.18
N ASN A 605 19.91 26.01 0.91
CA ASN A 605 20.88 25.95 -0.19
C ASN A 605 21.10 24.56 -0.82
N PHE A 606 20.00 23.87 -1.13
CA PHE A 606 19.97 22.59 -1.85
C PHE A 606 20.72 22.68 -3.22
N PRO A 607 21.45 21.63 -3.66
CA PRO A 607 22.19 21.63 -4.93
C PRO A 607 21.31 21.88 -6.13
N TYR A 608 21.77 22.77 -7.01
CA TYR A 608 21.15 22.96 -8.32
C TYR A 608 22.24 23.28 -9.35
N PRO A 609 22.20 22.65 -10.55
CA PRO A 609 23.22 22.85 -11.58
C PRO A 609 23.25 24.31 -12.05
N ALA A 610 24.46 24.84 -12.25
CA ALA A 610 24.66 26.23 -12.66
C ALA A 610 24.23 26.45 -14.12
N SER A 611 24.42 25.45 -14.98
CA SER A 611 23.95 25.43 -16.37
C SER A 611 22.43 25.63 -16.51
N LEU A 612 21.66 25.26 -15.49
CA LEU A 612 20.21 25.47 -15.44
C LEU A 612 19.81 26.76 -14.70
N LYS A 613 20.74 27.70 -14.51
CA LYS A 613 20.47 29.04 -13.95
C LYS A 613 20.96 30.12 -14.90
N ARG A 614 20.07 31.01 -15.34
CA ARG A 614 20.38 32.14 -16.25
C ARG A 614 19.65 33.39 -15.75
N ASP A 615 20.33 34.53 -15.68
CA ASP A 615 19.77 35.84 -15.30
C ASP A 615 18.92 35.82 -14.01
N GLY A 616 19.40 35.10 -12.98
CA GLY A 616 18.69 34.97 -11.70
C GLY A 616 17.44 34.08 -11.74
N LYS A 617 17.23 33.32 -12.82
CA LYS A 617 16.12 32.39 -12.98
C LYS A 617 16.60 30.94 -13.12
N TYR A 618 15.81 30.02 -12.61
CA TYR A 618 16.03 28.57 -12.68
C TYR A 618 15.22 27.93 -13.81
N PHE A 619 15.82 26.97 -14.48
CA PHE A 619 15.24 26.15 -15.56
C PHE A 619 15.41 24.67 -15.26
N GLY A 620 14.71 23.80 -15.96
CA GLY A 620 14.84 22.35 -15.80
C GLY A 620 13.55 21.66 -15.38
N GLU A 621 13.66 20.35 -15.26
CA GLU A 621 12.60 19.47 -14.79
C GLU A 621 13.08 18.70 -13.56
N ILE A 622 12.20 18.56 -12.58
CA ILE A 622 12.50 17.90 -11.32
C ILE A 622 11.37 16.94 -10.99
N TRP A 623 11.72 15.71 -10.63
CA TRP A 623 10.76 14.78 -10.06
C TRP A 623 11.33 14.11 -8.81
N MET A 624 10.44 13.80 -7.87
CA MET A 624 10.79 13.23 -6.58
C MET A 624 9.91 12.04 -6.26
N THR A 625 10.48 11.05 -5.59
CA THR A 625 9.73 9.91 -5.02
C THR A 625 10.10 9.78 -3.56
N LEU A 626 9.11 9.92 -2.70
CA LEU A 626 9.21 9.72 -1.27
C LEU A 626 8.54 8.41 -0.91
N ALA A 627 9.28 7.48 -0.30
CA ALA A 627 8.72 6.29 0.31
C ALA A 627 9.07 6.25 1.81
N PHE A 628 8.17 5.70 2.61
CA PHE A 628 8.39 5.42 4.03
C PHE A 628 7.47 4.30 4.49
N ALA A 629 7.81 3.67 5.62
CA ALA A 629 6.97 2.65 6.25
C ALA A 629 6.19 3.27 7.42
N PRO A 630 4.97 3.81 7.22
CA PRO A 630 4.27 4.55 8.26
C PRO A 630 4.11 3.72 9.53
N ALA A 631 4.11 4.38 10.69
CA ALA A 631 3.54 3.78 11.89
C ALA A 631 2.05 3.52 11.63
N ARG A 632 1.55 2.38 12.12
CA ARG A 632 0.23 1.87 11.77
C ARG A 632 -0.52 1.39 13.00
N GLY A 633 -1.81 1.69 13.03
CA GLY A 633 -2.70 1.30 14.12
C GLY A 633 -3.99 0.72 13.54
N SER A 634 -4.11 -0.60 13.61
CA SER A 634 -5.22 -1.36 13.01
C SER A 634 -6.60 -0.98 13.60
N ARG A 635 -6.63 -0.47 14.83
CA ARG A 635 -7.84 0.07 15.47
C ARG A 635 -8.40 1.33 14.79
N TRP A 636 -7.63 1.99 13.93
CA TRP A 636 -8.01 3.29 13.36
C TRP A 636 -8.75 3.23 12.01
N GLY A 637 -9.11 2.05 11.49
CA GLY A 637 -9.97 1.93 10.31
C GLY A 637 -9.35 2.58 9.06
N THR A 638 -10.06 3.50 8.39
CA THR A 638 -9.48 4.33 7.30
C THR A 638 -8.21 5.07 7.73
N GLU A 639 -8.08 5.36 9.03
CA GLU A 639 -6.96 6.10 9.59
C GLU A 639 -5.74 5.23 9.97
N TYR A 640 -5.67 4.00 9.43
CA TYR A 640 -4.63 3.00 9.68
C TYR A 640 -3.18 3.53 9.67
N CYS A 641 -2.79 4.37 8.69
CA CYS A 641 -1.47 5.01 8.67
C CYS A 641 -1.41 6.18 9.66
N GLU A 642 -0.68 6.08 10.76
CA GLU A 642 -0.65 7.10 11.81
C GLU A 642 0.42 8.17 11.60
N THR A 643 1.36 7.94 10.67
CA THR A 643 2.40 8.89 10.29
C THR A 643 2.35 9.25 8.81
N HIS A 644 2.82 10.44 8.48
CA HIS A 644 2.94 10.93 7.11
C HIS A 644 4.15 11.85 6.97
N ILE A 645 4.87 11.75 5.86
CA ILE A 645 5.98 12.66 5.54
C ILE A 645 5.59 13.56 4.37
N GLU A 646 5.76 14.87 4.58
CA GLU A 646 5.64 15.89 3.55
C GLU A 646 7.03 16.32 3.07
N ALA A 647 7.23 16.35 1.76
CA ALA A 647 8.41 16.90 1.13
C ALA A 647 8.06 18.22 0.42
N HIS A 648 8.92 19.22 0.58
CA HIS A 648 8.79 20.51 -0.09
C HIS A 648 10.13 20.88 -0.72
N LEU A 649 10.14 21.02 -2.05
CA LEU A 649 11.30 21.50 -2.80
C LEU A 649 10.92 22.76 -3.58
N GLY A 650 11.72 23.81 -3.43
CA GLY A 650 11.46 25.12 -4.03
C GLY A 650 12.53 26.14 -3.68
N VAL A 651 12.18 27.41 -3.77
CA VAL A 651 13.14 28.53 -3.62
C VAL A 651 12.67 29.55 -2.59
N TYR A 652 13.62 30.23 -1.97
CA TYR A 652 13.33 31.48 -1.25
C TYR A 652 13.16 32.64 -2.23
N ARG A 653 12.18 33.50 -1.95
CA ARG A 653 11.92 34.76 -2.65
C ARG A 653 11.83 35.89 -1.65
N ASP A 654 12.33 37.06 -2.02
CA ASP A 654 12.13 38.27 -1.24
C ASP A 654 10.73 38.83 -1.49
N ARG A 655 9.99 39.08 -0.41
CA ARG A 655 8.69 39.74 -0.45
C ARG A 655 8.79 41.03 0.34
N VAL A 656 8.58 42.14 -0.34
CA VAL A 656 8.53 43.47 0.29
C VAL A 656 7.13 43.68 0.85
N SER A 657 7.04 43.94 2.16
CA SER A 657 5.82 44.39 2.81
C SER A 657 5.39 45.73 2.21
N ARG A 658 4.14 45.84 1.75
CA ARG A 658 3.62 47.08 1.17
C ARG A 658 3.46 48.17 2.22
N ASP A 659 3.23 47.79 3.47
CA ASP A 659 2.90 48.71 4.56
C ASP A 659 4.15 49.18 5.32
N THR A 660 5.14 48.29 5.50
CA THR A 660 6.34 48.56 6.31
C THR A 660 7.62 48.73 5.50
N GLY A 661 7.62 48.37 4.21
CA GLY A 661 8.82 48.33 3.37
C GLY A 661 9.82 47.21 3.74
N GLU A 662 9.52 46.42 4.77
CA GLU A 662 10.38 45.33 5.22
C GLU A 662 10.47 44.22 4.17
N ILE A 663 11.68 43.74 3.92
CA ILE A 663 11.94 42.62 3.03
C ILE A 663 11.90 41.33 3.86
N LYS A 664 10.94 40.46 3.58
CA LYS A 664 10.82 39.14 4.21
C LYS A 664 11.11 38.04 3.20
N GLN A 665 11.98 37.10 3.55
CA GLN A 665 12.18 35.89 2.76
C GLN A 665 10.99 34.94 2.95
N VAL A 666 10.39 34.54 1.82
CA VAL A 666 9.26 33.62 1.76
C VAL A 666 9.64 32.42 0.91
N PHE A 667 9.42 31.22 1.43
CA PHE A 667 9.60 29.99 0.68
C PHE A 667 8.45 29.79 -0.31
N THR A 668 8.78 29.50 -1.58
CA THR A 668 7.82 29.12 -2.63
C THR A 668 8.18 27.74 -3.15
N GLY A 669 7.29 26.77 -2.96
CA GLY A 669 7.45 25.43 -3.53
C GLY A 669 7.34 25.47 -5.05
N LEU A 670 8.26 24.79 -5.74
CA LEU A 670 8.28 24.68 -7.21
C LEU A 670 8.06 23.25 -7.71
N VAL A 671 8.11 22.27 -6.82
CA VAL A 671 7.90 20.85 -7.12
C VAL A 671 6.73 20.35 -6.28
N PRO A 672 5.47 20.60 -6.71
CA PRO A 672 4.29 20.17 -5.98
C PRO A 672 4.14 18.64 -6.02
N PRO A 673 3.32 18.06 -5.12
CA PRO A 673 2.82 16.70 -5.28
C PRO A 673 2.19 16.56 -6.67
N GLU A 674 2.40 15.40 -7.27
CA GLU A 674 2.07 15.15 -8.67
C GLU A 674 0.59 15.39 -9.01
N HIS A 675 -0.33 15.15 -8.08
CA HIS A 675 -1.76 15.42 -8.26
C HIS A 675 -2.11 16.88 -7.95
N ARG A 676 -2.75 17.59 -8.89
CA ARG A 676 -3.06 19.03 -8.76
C ARG A 676 -3.97 19.33 -7.57
N ASN A 677 -3.56 20.31 -6.75
CA ASN A 677 -4.44 21.00 -5.79
C ASN A 677 -4.88 22.36 -6.38
N PRO A 678 -6.18 22.63 -6.61
CA PRO A 678 -6.71 23.94 -6.99
C PRO A 678 -6.77 24.93 -5.80
N GLY A 679 -5.99 24.69 -4.73
CA GLY A 679 -5.94 25.52 -3.53
C GLY A 679 -6.92 25.12 -2.42
N GLN A 680 -7.49 23.91 -2.46
CA GLN A 680 -8.36 23.40 -1.39
C GLN A 680 -7.52 22.91 -0.21
N LEU A 681 -7.87 23.36 1.00
CA LEU A 681 -7.12 23.09 2.22
C LEU A 681 -7.80 22.10 3.17
N TYR A 682 -9.06 21.71 2.92
CA TYR A 682 -9.75 20.73 3.77
C TYR A 682 -9.07 19.37 3.72
N GLU A 683 -8.99 18.67 4.86
CA GLU A 683 -8.25 17.40 4.96
C GLU A 683 -8.82 16.31 4.06
N SER A 684 -10.15 16.21 3.91
CA SER A 684 -10.79 15.27 2.99
C SER A 684 -10.27 15.41 1.56
N TYR A 685 -10.09 16.64 1.08
CA TYR A 685 -9.50 16.91 -0.24
C TYR A 685 -8.02 16.50 -0.30
N GLN A 686 -7.25 16.79 0.74
CA GLN A 686 -5.83 16.42 0.79
C GLN A 686 -5.63 14.90 0.84
N VAL A 687 -6.51 14.17 1.54
CA VAL A 687 -6.52 12.71 1.55
C VAL A 687 -6.90 12.18 0.18
N GLU A 688 -8.05 12.62 -0.36
CA GLU A 688 -8.61 12.08 -1.60
C GLU A 688 -7.76 12.41 -2.83
N LYS A 689 -7.36 13.68 -2.98
CA LYS A 689 -6.68 14.17 -4.19
C LYS A 689 -5.16 14.23 -4.04
N LEU A 690 -4.65 14.60 -2.85
CA LEU A 690 -3.21 14.71 -2.62
C LEU A 690 -2.59 13.48 -1.95
N ARG A 691 -3.42 12.47 -1.67
CA ARG A 691 -3.01 11.17 -1.13
C ARG A 691 -2.26 11.34 0.19
N LYS A 692 -2.70 12.29 1.02
CA LYS A 692 -2.18 12.49 2.38
C LYS A 692 -2.34 11.17 3.16
N TRP A 693 -1.32 10.82 3.94
CA TRP A 693 -1.16 9.51 4.62
C TRP A 693 -0.81 8.30 3.72
N ALA A 694 -0.63 8.48 2.40
CA ALA A 694 -0.06 7.43 1.56
C ALA A 694 1.45 7.25 1.85
N PRO A 695 1.95 5.98 1.87
CA PRO A 695 3.34 5.66 2.19
C PRO A 695 4.33 5.96 1.05
N VAL A 696 3.82 6.10 -0.18
CA VAL A 696 4.60 6.47 -1.35
C VAL A 696 3.96 7.66 -2.02
N ARG A 697 4.75 8.68 -2.33
CA ARG A 697 4.31 9.90 -3.00
C ARG A 697 5.32 10.34 -4.04
N THR A 698 4.78 10.80 -5.15
CA THR A 698 5.55 11.38 -6.25
C THR A 698 5.28 12.88 -6.36
N TYR A 699 6.29 13.61 -6.80
CA TYR A 699 6.27 15.06 -6.97
C TYR A 699 6.89 15.38 -8.31
N HIS A 700 6.35 16.37 -9.01
CA HIS A 700 6.82 16.74 -10.34
C HIS A 700 6.71 18.25 -10.52
N GLY A 701 7.81 18.85 -10.94
CA GLY A 701 7.94 20.28 -11.18
C GLY A 701 8.72 20.51 -12.46
N ARG A 702 8.00 20.91 -13.51
CA ARG A 702 8.60 21.43 -14.75
C ARG A 702 8.62 22.95 -14.66
N LEU A 703 9.82 23.53 -14.63
CA LEU A 703 9.96 24.98 -14.55
C LEU A 703 9.56 25.62 -15.88
N ASN A 704 9.01 26.84 -15.81
CA ASN A 704 8.52 27.57 -16.98
C ASN A 704 9.64 27.82 -18.00
N ASP A 705 9.27 27.89 -19.29
CA ASP A 705 10.21 28.20 -20.38
C ASP A 705 10.87 29.58 -20.21
N SER A 706 10.22 30.50 -19.49
CA SER A 706 10.77 31.81 -19.14
C SER A 706 11.61 31.84 -17.86
N GLY A 707 11.74 30.69 -17.18
CA GLY A 707 12.46 30.46 -15.94
C GLY A 707 11.75 30.93 -14.66
N GLU A 708 12.04 30.29 -13.54
CA GLU A 708 11.51 30.64 -12.22
C GLU A 708 12.48 31.51 -11.41
N ARG A 709 12.01 32.67 -10.91
CA ARG A 709 12.82 33.53 -10.03
C ARG A 709 12.98 32.91 -8.64
N GLY A 710 14.17 33.03 -8.07
CA GLY A 710 14.45 32.62 -6.69
C GLY A 710 15.88 32.93 -6.28
N ASN A 711 16.08 33.12 -4.98
CA ASN A 711 17.40 33.45 -4.41
C ASN A 711 18.27 32.20 -4.30
N ARG A 712 17.73 31.16 -3.63
CA ARG A 712 18.37 29.85 -3.44
C ARG A 712 17.34 28.75 -3.23
N TRP A 713 17.72 27.51 -3.55
CA TRP A 713 16.89 26.33 -3.35
C TRP A 713 16.85 25.89 -1.88
N ARG A 714 15.73 25.30 -1.49
CA ARG A 714 15.48 24.72 -0.17
C ARG A 714 14.71 23.41 -0.33
N LEU A 715 15.21 22.36 0.31
CA LEU A 715 14.47 21.13 0.57
C LEU A 715 14.04 21.08 2.03
N MET A 716 12.79 20.71 2.29
CA MET A 716 12.27 20.50 3.64
C MET A 716 11.46 19.21 3.70
N LEU A 717 11.69 18.42 4.75
CA LEU A 717 10.95 17.19 5.05
C LEU A 717 10.35 17.30 6.46
N ARG A 718 9.04 17.08 6.56
CA ARG A 718 8.31 17.18 7.83
C ARG A 718 7.52 15.91 8.10
N LEU A 719 7.64 15.40 9.32
CA LEU A 719 6.82 14.32 9.84
C LEU A 719 5.56 14.88 10.49
N LEU A 720 4.41 14.36 10.05
CA LEU A 720 3.11 14.55 10.67
C LEU A 720 2.69 13.24 11.34
N THR A 721 2.04 13.35 12.48
CA THR A 721 1.51 12.23 13.26
C THR A 721 0.02 12.42 13.51
N ARG A 722 -0.71 11.33 13.78
CA ARG A 722 -2.10 11.37 14.27
C ARG A 722 -2.32 10.44 15.47
N HIS A 723 -3.49 10.55 16.10
CA HIS A 723 -3.88 9.79 17.31
C HIS A 723 -2.99 9.95 18.54
N GLY A 724 -2.13 10.97 18.57
CA GLY A 724 -1.23 11.19 19.71
C GLY A 724 -0.14 10.13 19.82
N ILE A 725 0.14 9.37 18.76
CA ILE A 725 1.17 8.34 18.73
C ILE A 725 2.54 8.89 19.15
N GLU A 726 2.79 10.18 18.93
CA GLU A 726 4.00 10.88 19.39
C GLU A 726 4.15 10.97 20.92
N LYS A 727 3.08 10.78 21.68
CA LYS A 727 3.06 10.79 23.15
C LYS A 727 3.29 9.40 23.76
N GLU A 728 3.14 8.36 22.95
CA GLU A 728 3.37 6.98 23.38
C GLU A 728 4.87 6.69 23.29
N GLU A 729 5.64 7.07 24.34
CA GLU A 729 7.12 6.95 24.36
C GLU A 729 7.61 5.52 24.07
N ALA A 730 6.84 4.50 24.45
CA ALA A 730 7.14 3.10 24.17
C ALA A 730 6.86 2.68 22.71
N ALA A 731 6.03 3.43 21.98
CA ALA A 731 5.55 3.09 20.65
C ALA A 731 6.20 3.92 19.53
N PHE A 732 6.54 5.19 19.77
CA PHE A 732 7.02 6.06 18.70
C PHE A 732 8.50 5.84 18.37
N LYS A 733 8.77 5.23 17.22
CA LYS A 733 10.12 5.10 16.65
C LYS A 733 10.36 6.21 15.61
N PRO A 734 11.58 6.77 15.51
CA PRO A 734 11.95 7.63 14.39
C PRO A 734 11.53 6.99 13.06
N GLN A 735 10.90 7.78 12.20
CA GLN A 735 10.30 7.30 10.96
C GLN A 735 11.37 7.23 9.87
N PRO A 736 11.84 6.04 9.44
CA PRO A 736 12.73 5.94 8.29
C PRO A 736 12.01 6.34 7.02
N PHE A 737 12.72 6.99 6.11
CA PHE A 737 12.24 7.38 4.80
C PHE A 737 13.37 7.31 3.77
N SER A 738 13.00 7.09 2.52
CA SER A 738 13.87 7.28 1.37
C SER A 738 13.24 8.29 0.43
N LEU A 739 13.93 9.40 0.17
CA LEU A 739 13.55 10.42 -0.79
C LEU A 739 14.55 10.39 -1.95
N ILE A 740 14.04 10.14 -3.16
CA ILE A 740 14.82 10.18 -4.40
C ILE A 740 14.42 11.44 -5.16
N ILE A 741 15.40 12.23 -5.60
CA ILE A 741 15.20 13.47 -6.36
C ILE A 741 16.04 13.38 -7.63
N THR A 742 15.42 13.53 -8.79
CA THR A 742 16.14 13.71 -10.05
C THR A 742 15.95 15.13 -10.56
N ILE A 743 17.06 15.78 -10.92
CA ILE A 743 17.10 17.04 -11.66
C ILE A 743 17.51 16.71 -13.10
N ALA A 744 16.80 17.25 -14.08
CA ALA A 744 17.06 17.01 -15.49
C ALA A 744 17.05 18.31 -16.31
N ASP A 745 17.87 18.32 -17.36
CA ASP A 745 17.70 19.23 -18.48
C ASP A 745 16.70 18.62 -19.48
N PRO A 746 15.51 19.22 -19.66
CA PRO A 746 14.51 18.71 -20.60
C PRO A 746 14.99 18.74 -22.06
N GLU A 747 15.99 19.55 -22.39
CA GLU A 747 16.59 19.58 -23.74
C GLU A 747 17.74 18.58 -23.93
N SER A 748 18.21 17.94 -22.86
CA SER A 748 19.36 17.01 -22.87
C SER A 748 20.63 17.62 -23.49
N LYS A 749 20.98 18.85 -23.11
CA LYS A 749 22.19 19.57 -23.56
C LYS A 749 23.14 19.90 -22.43
N ALA A 750 22.61 20.30 -21.28
CA ALA A 750 23.40 20.73 -20.14
C ALA A 750 24.08 19.55 -19.42
N PRO A 751 25.31 19.71 -18.89
CA PRO A 751 26.05 18.69 -18.16
C PRO A 751 25.58 18.59 -16.70
N VAL A 752 24.28 18.32 -16.50
CA VAL A 752 23.62 18.35 -15.19
C VAL A 752 24.29 17.41 -14.19
N TYR A 753 24.69 16.21 -14.62
CA TYR A 753 25.27 15.20 -13.73
C TYR A 753 26.56 15.70 -13.08
N ASP A 754 27.52 16.15 -13.88
CA ASP A 754 28.85 16.54 -13.40
C ASP A 754 28.77 17.75 -12.46
N GLU A 755 27.96 18.75 -12.82
CA GLU A 755 27.75 19.94 -11.99
C GLU A 755 27.14 19.59 -10.63
N VAL A 756 26.08 18.78 -10.61
CA VAL A 756 25.45 18.37 -9.35
C VAL A 756 26.40 17.49 -8.54
N ALA A 757 27.11 16.55 -9.16
CA ALA A 757 28.07 15.69 -8.48
C ALA A 757 29.21 16.49 -7.83
N GLN A 758 29.70 17.55 -8.50
CA GLN A 758 30.72 18.45 -7.95
C GLN A 758 30.16 19.27 -6.77
N ILE A 759 28.96 19.83 -6.89
CA ILE A 759 28.32 20.59 -5.80
C ILE A 759 28.09 19.68 -4.58
N VAL A 760 27.58 18.47 -4.80
CA VAL A 760 27.31 17.50 -3.73
C VAL A 760 28.59 17.11 -3.00
N ARG A 761 29.67 16.80 -3.73
CA ARG A 761 30.97 16.45 -3.13
C ARG A 761 31.53 17.55 -2.23
N ASN A 762 31.27 18.81 -2.58
CA ASN A 762 31.76 19.97 -1.83
C ASN A 762 30.88 20.37 -0.64
N ARG A 763 29.60 19.97 -0.62
CA ARG A 763 28.61 20.42 0.37
C ARG A 763 28.11 19.33 1.32
N PHE A 764 28.18 18.07 0.92
CA PHE A 764 27.64 16.95 1.67
C PHE A 764 28.68 15.84 1.82
N GLN A 765 28.56 15.10 2.93
CA GLN A 765 29.05 13.74 2.96
C GLN A 765 28.13 12.90 2.08
N ALA A 766 28.64 12.50 0.92
CA ALA A 766 27.91 11.73 -0.05
C ALA A 766 28.80 10.66 -0.67
N GLN A 767 28.19 9.57 -1.08
CA GLN A 767 28.84 8.49 -1.80
C GLN A 767 28.02 8.12 -3.04
N ASN A 768 28.62 7.35 -3.93
CA ASN A 768 27.84 6.72 -4.99
C ASN A 768 26.98 5.62 -4.36
N LEU A 769 25.73 5.48 -4.82
CA LEU A 769 24.95 4.29 -4.52
C LEU A 769 25.73 3.08 -5.02
N ALA A 770 26.17 2.23 -4.10
CA ALA A 770 27.04 1.12 -4.44
C ALA A 770 26.25 0.03 -5.15
N VAL A 771 26.55 -0.14 -6.44
CA VAL A 771 25.98 -1.17 -7.30
C VAL A 771 27.05 -2.22 -7.59
N ARG A 772 26.66 -3.49 -7.60
CA ARG A 772 27.56 -4.61 -7.91
C ARG A 772 28.21 -4.40 -9.28
N ALA A 773 29.48 -4.81 -9.38
CA ALA A 773 30.17 -4.84 -10.67
C ALA A 773 29.43 -5.83 -11.58
N ARG A 774 29.04 -5.38 -12.78
CA ARG A 774 28.43 -6.28 -13.76
C ARG A 774 29.50 -7.26 -14.26
N THR A 775 29.41 -8.52 -13.88
CA THR A 775 30.06 -9.59 -14.62
C THR A 775 29.32 -9.69 -15.95
N GLN A 776 29.95 -9.27 -17.06
CA GLN A 776 29.44 -9.62 -18.38
C GLN A 776 29.51 -11.13 -18.50
N VAL A 777 28.38 -11.81 -18.31
CA VAL A 777 28.24 -13.19 -18.79
C VAL A 777 28.25 -13.06 -20.32
N ARG A 778 29.42 -13.26 -20.93
CA ARG A 778 29.52 -13.48 -22.37
C ARG A 778 28.75 -14.76 -22.66
N GLY A 779 27.49 -14.62 -23.05
CA GLY A 779 26.78 -15.70 -23.72
C GLY A 779 27.63 -16.14 -24.90
N LYS A 780 28.18 -17.36 -24.82
CA LYS A 780 28.67 -18.04 -26.02
C LYS A 780 27.41 -18.34 -26.83
N ALA A 781 27.22 -17.60 -27.91
CA ALA A 781 26.26 -17.93 -28.95
C ALA A 781 26.61 -19.28 -29.59
#